data_AF-A0A6A6MRA2-F1
#
_entry.id   AF-A0A6A6MRA2-F1
#
_cell.length_a   1.000
_cell.length_b   1.000
_cell.length_c   1.000
_cell.angle_alpha   90.00
_cell.angle_beta   90.00
_cell.angle_gamma   90.00
#
_symmetry.space_group_name_H-M   'P 1'
#
loop_
_entity.id
_entity.type
_entity.pdbx_description
1 polymer ?
#
loop_
_entity_poly.entity_id
_entity_poly.type
_entity_poly.pdbx_seq_one_letter_code
_entity_poly.pdbx_strand_id
1 'polypeptide(L)'
;MEFETTSSWIWDGVHHHPHVFGCLMLTAALLGLSTSYFGGIGLSSFPYMCWDLGFFYKKRCEKKKPIRVYMDGCFDLMHYGHANALRQAKALGDELVVGVVSDEEIISNKGPPVLPMEERLALVSGLKWVDEVIANAPYAITEQFMKTLFNEHKIDYIIHGDDPCLLPDGTDAYALAKRARRYKQIKRTEGVSSTDIGPGPNAHVVYIDGAFDLFHAGHVEILRCARQLGDFLLVGIHTDQIVSEHRGKHYPIMHLHERSLSVLACRYVDEVIMGAPWEVSKDMITTFNISLVVHGTIAECNSMLAGIADPYAVPKSMGIFRILESPKRITTTSVAQRIVANHEAYMVVLSSSPFLICLSYMLVSWINAYPMRRRRYPSEFVIARGTGTMEKGLSWPCEDELKGLRKIVSAMAGRRPEEVRVVVSPYRICPLGAHIDHQGGIVSAMTINKGILLGFVPSGDAKVILRSGQFSGEVRISVDEVQYPRPIRKNSENHASNSQKLQEDCNWGNFARGAVYALQSRGFSITQGVIGYISGSEGFDSSGLSSSAAVGVAYLLALESANNLTIPPTENIEYDRVIENEYFGLRNGILDQSAILLSRHGCLTCMDCKTKEHKLIRPLKLQKFYKILVAFSGLRNALTNNPGYNCRVAECQQAARFLLKASGNENMEPYLCNVEPEAYEMYKGNLEPLLAKRAEHYFSENKRVIKGLEAWASGNLQEFGKLISASGLSSIQNYECGCVPLKQLYEILLRAPGVFGARFSGAGFRGCCVAFVDADFAEEAASFVREEYLKAQPELASQLNPNSAVIICEGDDSARVMQQK
;
A
#
# COMPACT_ATOMS: atom_id res chain seq x y z
N MET A 1 -9.21 -48.06 33.47
CA MET A 1 -7.81 -47.58 33.53
C MET A 1 -7.83 -46.15 33.06
N GLU A 2 -8.23 -45.30 33.99
CA GLU A 2 -8.39 -43.86 33.88
C GLU A 2 -7.26 -43.24 34.70
N PHE A 3 -6.70 -42.13 34.23
CA PHE A 3 -5.85 -41.28 35.04
C PHE A 3 -6.72 -40.12 35.55
N GLU A 4 -7.00 -40.15 36.85
CA GLU A 4 -7.68 -39.10 37.59
C GLU A 4 -6.74 -37.93 37.95
N THR A 5 -7.42 -36.81 38.05
CA THR A 5 -7.13 -35.45 38.48
C THR A 5 -6.60 -35.24 39.91
N THR A 6 -6.05 -34.03 40.14
CA THR A 6 -6.20 -33.08 41.29
C THR A 6 -4.86 -32.62 41.93
N SER A 7 -4.48 -31.34 41.76
CA SER A 7 -4.71 -30.17 42.66
C SER A 7 -3.48 -29.88 43.55
N SER A 8 -2.73 -28.80 43.33
CA SER A 8 -2.84 -27.48 44.01
C SER A 8 -1.92 -27.32 45.25
N TRP A 9 -1.43 -26.10 45.43
CA TRP A 9 -0.71 -25.49 46.59
C TRP A 9 0.82 -25.71 46.67
N ILE A 10 1.59 -24.65 46.41
CA ILE A 10 2.28 -23.81 47.43
C ILE A 10 2.46 -22.41 46.81
N TRP A 11 1.66 -21.47 47.31
CA TRP A 11 1.92 -20.03 47.40
C TRP A 11 1.85 -19.66 48.89
N ASP A 12 2.44 -18.52 49.22
CA ASP A 12 2.64 -17.89 50.54
C ASP A 12 3.93 -18.31 51.27
N GLY A 13 4.81 -17.42 51.69
CA GLY A 13 4.82 -15.95 51.63
C GLY A 13 5.82 -15.41 52.65
N VAL A 14 6.33 -14.19 52.43
CA VAL A 14 6.63 -13.22 53.51
C VAL A 14 6.43 -11.80 52.95
N HIS A 15 5.46 -11.10 53.54
CA HIS A 15 5.13 -9.67 53.40
C HIS A 15 6.15 -8.77 54.15
N HIS A 16 6.37 -7.47 53.90
CA HIS A 16 5.49 -6.29 54.13
C HIS A 16 6.13 -5.00 53.52
N HIS A 17 5.39 -4.29 52.63
CA HIS A 17 4.95 -2.87 52.64
C HIS A 17 5.65 -1.76 53.50
N PRO A 18 5.43 -0.44 53.25
CA PRO A 18 5.44 0.41 52.02
C PRO A 18 6.04 1.85 52.26
N HIS A 19 5.92 2.77 51.29
CA HIS A 19 6.06 4.25 51.43
C HIS A 19 7.43 4.88 51.76
N VAL A 20 8.29 5.19 50.77
CA VAL A 20 9.29 6.29 50.92
C VAL A 20 9.61 7.04 49.60
N PHE A 21 9.54 6.42 48.42
CA PHE A 21 10.13 7.06 47.23
C PHE A 21 9.28 8.14 46.53
N GLY A 22 8.00 8.29 46.89
CA GLY A 22 7.11 9.31 46.30
C GLY A 22 7.22 10.72 46.90
N CYS A 23 7.96 10.91 48.00
CA CYS A 23 8.00 12.19 48.73
C CYS A 23 9.32 12.98 48.61
N LEU A 24 10.35 12.45 47.93
CA LEU A 24 11.67 13.09 47.82
C LEU A 24 11.88 13.92 46.53
N MET A 25 10.98 13.83 45.56
CA MET A 25 11.03 14.62 44.32
C MET A 25 10.12 15.86 44.35
N LEU A 26 9.25 15.99 45.34
CA LEU A 26 8.29 17.10 45.47
C LEU A 26 8.75 18.22 46.42
N THR A 27 9.85 18.02 47.16
CA THR A 27 10.43 19.01 48.08
C THR A 27 11.56 19.85 47.46
N ALA A 28 12.14 19.42 46.33
CA ALA A 28 13.16 20.19 45.61
C ALA A 28 12.57 21.26 44.67
N ALA A 29 11.28 21.16 44.32
CA ALA A 29 10.61 22.10 43.42
C ALA A 29 9.90 23.27 44.13
N LEU A 30 9.81 23.27 45.47
CA LEU A 30 9.12 24.29 46.27
C LEU A 30 10.03 25.24 47.07
N LEU A 31 11.35 25.06 47.02
CA LEU A 31 12.32 25.92 47.73
C LEU A 31 13.21 26.77 46.80
N GLY A 32 12.91 26.80 45.50
CA GLY A 32 13.67 27.53 44.48
C GLY A 32 13.17 28.94 44.14
N LEU A 33 12.26 29.52 44.93
CA LEU A 33 11.72 30.87 44.70
C LEU A 33 11.70 31.67 46.01
N SER A 34 12.81 32.34 46.30
CA SER A 34 12.87 33.77 46.66
C SER A 34 14.14 34.06 47.45
N THR A 35 14.90 35.06 46.99
CA THR A 35 15.52 36.14 47.78
C THR A 35 16.68 36.74 46.98
N SER A 36 16.34 37.69 46.11
CA SER A 36 17.26 38.66 45.54
C SER A 36 17.18 39.93 46.39
N TYR A 37 18.10 40.17 47.32
CA TYR A 37 18.28 41.49 47.95
C TYR A 37 19.68 41.66 48.57
N PHE A 38 20.34 42.78 48.19
CA PHE A 38 21.63 43.34 48.62
C PHE A 38 22.91 42.59 48.16
N GLY A 39 23.92 43.19 47.53
CA GLY A 39 24.25 44.59 47.26
C GLY A 39 25.56 45.02 47.93
N GLY A 40 26.68 45.00 47.20
CA GLY A 40 27.72 46.03 47.30
C GLY A 40 29.07 45.70 47.97
N ILE A 41 30.13 46.26 47.35
CA ILE A 41 31.53 46.51 47.82
C ILE A 41 32.47 45.28 47.70
N GLY A 42 33.68 45.31 47.12
CA GLY A 42 34.51 46.35 46.52
C GLY A 42 35.98 45.86 46.47
N LEU A 43 36.68 46.17 45.37
CA LEU A 43 38.14 46.36 45.19
C LEU A 43 39.16 45.21 45.42
N SER A 44 39.64 44.71 44.28
CA SER A 44 41.03 44.51 43.80
C SER A 44 42.27 44.60 44.71
N SER A 45 43.18 43.63 44.49
CA SER A 45 44.67 43.70 44.34
C SER A 45 45.52 43.01 45.42
N PHE A 46 46.13 41.85 45.11
CA PHE A 46 47.61 41.58 45.10
C PHE A 46 47.91 40.05 44.99
N PRO A 47 49.13 39.65 44.53
CA PRO A 47 49.39 38.39 43.84
C PRO A 47 50.28 37.35 44.58
N TYR A 48 50.33 36.16 43.97
CA TYR A 48 51.28 35.03 44.10
C TYR A 48 51.23 34.06 45.33
N MET A 49 50.96 32.79 44.97
CA MET A 49 51.27 31.49 45.63
C MET A 49 50.52 31.12 46.93
N CYS A 50 49.97 29.91 47.13
CA CYS A 50 49.79 28.71 46.32
C CYS A 50 48.82 27.75 47.08
N TRP A 51 48.21 26.82 46.33
CA TRP A 51 47.56 25.55 46.73
C TRP A 51 46.06 25.49 47.07
N ASP A 52 45.47 24.49 46.38
CA ASP A 52 44.36 23.61 46.74
C ASP A 52 42.90 23.85 46.27
N LEU A 53 42.40 22.75 45.67
CA LEU A 53 41.02 22.36 45.36
C LEU A 53 40.39 22.82 44.03
N GLY A 54 40.66 22.02 42.98
CA GLY A 54 39.94 22.07 41.71
C GLY A 54 40.22 20.88 40.80
N PHE A 55 40.16 19.64 41.31
CA PHE A 55 40.21 18.42 40.49
C PHE A 55 38.90 18.27 39.68
N PHE A 56 38.84 18.88 38.50
CA PHE A 56 37.91 18.44 37.45
C PHE A 56 38.45 17.14 36.84
N TYR A 57 37.88 16.00 37.23
CA TYR A 57 38.14 14.72 36.60
C TYR A 57 37.58 14.72 35.18
N LYS A 58 38.45 14.95 34.20
CA LYS A 58 38.18 14.76 32.78
C LYS A 58 38.00 13.25 32.54
N LYS A 59 36.76 12.75 32.52
CA LYS A 59 36.48 11.35 32.18
C LYS A 59 36.80 11.13 30.71
N ARG A 60 37.95 10.51 30.43
CA ARG A 60 38.41 10.09 29.11
C ARG A 60 37.38 9.09 28.57
N CYS A 61 36.66 9.44 27.51
CA CYS A 61 35.76 8.51 26.83
C CYS A 61 36.62 7.53 26.04
N GLU A 62 36.78 6.30 26.52
CA GLU A 62 37.41 5.23 25.75
C GLU A 62 36.58 4.98 24.48
N LYS A 63 37.20 5.07 23.31
CA LYS A 63 36.57 4.68 22.05
C LYS A 63 36.27 3.18 22.13
N LYS A 64 35.00 2.80 22.16
CA LYS A 64 34.58 1.39 22.06
C LYS A 64 35.12 0.80 20.76
N LYS A 65 35.64 -0.43 20.82
CA LYS A 65 36.08 -1.20 19.64
C LYS A 65 34.89 -1.37 18.68
N PRO A 66 35.05 -1.13 17.37
CA PRO A 66 33.99 -1.37 16.38
C PRO A 66 33.63 -2.85 16.34
N ILE A 67 32.33 -3.15 16.27
CA ILE A 67 31.75 -4.48 16.18
C ILE A 67 31.79 -4.92 14.70
N ARG A 68 32.59 -5.95 14.39
CA ARG A 68 32.69 -6.51 13.04
C ARG A 68 31.77 -7.72 12.90
N VAL A 69 30.98 -7.77 11.84
CA VAL A 69 30.04 -8.87 11.59
C VAL A 69 30.30 -9.53 10.24
N TYR A 70 30.06 -10.83 10.15
CA TYR A 70 30.32 -11.63 8.96
C TYR A 70 29.04 -12.25 8.41
N MET A 71 28.86 -12.22 7.09
CA MET A 71 27.80 -12.95 6.40
C MET A 71 28.34 -13.55 5.09
N ASP A 72 28.04 -14.80 4.82
CA ASP A 72 28.46 -15.49 3.59
C ASP A 72 27.29 -15.89 2.70
N GLY A 73 27.59 -16.14 1.42
CA GLY A 73 26.59 -16.57 0.47
C GLY A 73 27.13 -16.81 -0.93
N CYS A 74 26.29 -17.43 -1.76
CA CYS A 74 26.54 -17.62 -3.18
C CYS A 74 26.47 -16.27 -3.94
N PHE A 75 25.45 -15.46 -3.66
CA PHE A 75 25.22 -14.14 -4.27
C PHE A 75 25.19 -14.15 -5.81
N ASP A 76 24.81 -15.29 -6.38
CA ASP A 76 24.57 -15.43 -7.81
C ASP A 76 23.29 -14.68 -8.23
N LEU A 77 23.29 -14.12 -9.45
CA LEU A 77 22.23 -13.24 -9.98
C LEU A 77 21.70 -12.23 -8.94
N MET A 78 22.56 -11.30 -8.51
CA MET A 78 22.27 -10.35 -7.44
C MET A 78 20.91 -9.64 -7.61
N HIS A 79 20.03 -9.79 -6.61
CA HIS A 79 18.70 -9.17 -6.56
C HIS A 79 18.46 -8.53 -5.18
N TYR A 80 17.35 -7.81 -5.05
CA TYR A 80 17.02 -7.00 -3.85
C TYR A 80 17.08 -7.80 -2.52
N GLY A 81 16.74 -9.09 -2.56
CA GLY A 81 16.74 -9.97 -1.38
C GLY A 81 18.12 -10.10 -0.75
N HIS A 82 19.15 -10.30 -1.58
CA HIS A 82 20.54 -10.36 -1.13
C HIS A 82 21.02 -9.02 -0.58
N ALA A 83 20.73 -7.92 -1.29
CA ALA A 83 21.09 -6.57 -0.89
C ALA A 83 20.50 -6.18 0.48
N ASN A 84 19.22 -6.49 0.72
CA ASN A 84 18.57 -6.23 2.00
C ASN A 84 19.09 -7.14 3.13
N ALA A 85 19.41 -8.40 2.84
CA ALA A 85 20.02 -9.28 3.84
C ALA A 85 21.36 -8.72 4.34
N LEU A 86 22.19 -8.20 3.42
CA LEU A 86 23.43 -7.53 3.76
C LEU A 86 23.20 -6.20 4.50
N ARG A 87 22.18 -5.41 4.14
CA ARG A 87 21.77 -4.22 4.91
C ARG A 87 21.39 -4.58 6.36
N GLN A 88 20.60 -5.63 6.55
CA GLN A 88 20.20 -6.10 7.88
C GLN A 88 21.40 -6.63 8.67
N ALA A 89 22.31 -7.35 8.02
CA ALA A 89 23.54 -7.81 8.64
C ALA A 89 24.40 -6.62 9.10
N LYS A 90 24.58 -5.60 8.23
CA LYS A 90 25.27 -4.35 8.58
C LYS A 90 24.63 -3.63 9.76
N ALA A 91 23.31 -3.67 9.94
CA ALA A 91 22.65 -3.03 11.09
C ALA A 91 22.97 -3.71 12.45
N LEU A 92 23.56 -4.91 12.45
CA LEU A 92 23.94 -5.64 13.67
C LEU A 92 25.41 -5.43 14.09
N GLY A 93 26.18 -4.64 13.33
CA GLY A 93 27.57 -4.30 13.61
C GLY A 93 27.96 -2.92 13.07
N ASP A 94 29.18 -2.49 13.38
CA ASP A 94 29.76 -1.25 12.84
C ASP A 94 30.38 -1.48 11.45
N GLU A 95 30.85 -2.72 11.16
CA GLU A 95 31.47 -3.12 9.89
C GLU A 95 30.97 -4.52 9.47
N LEU A 96 30.59 -4.68 8.19
CA LEU A 96 30.14 -5.92 7.57
C LEU A 96 31.20 -6.46 6.60
N VAL A 97 31.65 -7.68 6.91
CA VAL A 97 32.55 -8.48 6.07
C VAL A 97 31.74 -9.57 5.39
N VAL A 98 31.83 -9.68 4.05
CA VAL A 98 31.02 -10.62 3.27
C VAL A 98 31.85 -11.71 2.63
N GLY A 99 31.53 -12.98 2.88
CA GLY A 99 32.16 -14.12 2.22
C GLY A 99 31.46 -14.53 0.94
N VAL A 100 32.16 -14.56 -0.19
CA VAL A 100 31.63 -15.09 -1.46
C VAL A 100 32.10 -16.53 -1.63
N VAL A 101 31.15 -17.47 -1.69
CA VAL A 101 31.44 -18.91 -1.75
C VAL A 101 32.01 -19.32 -3.12
N SER A 102 32.99 -20.23 -3.15
CA SER A 102 33.67 -20.70 -4.38
C SER A 102 32.74 -21.38 -5.38
N ASP A 103 33.07 -21.34 -6.68
CA ASP A 103 32.28 -21.98 -7.73
C ASP A 103 32.23 -23.51 -7.50
N GLU A 104 33.33 -24.13 -7.07
CA GLU A 104 33.44 -25.57 -6.75
C GLU A 104 32.55 -25.97 -5.57
N GLU A 105 32.55 -25.15 -4.52
CA GLU A 105 31.73 -25.32 -3.32
C GLU A 105 30.23 -25.16 -3.68
N ILE A 106 29.88 -24.22 -4.56
CA ILE A 106 28.50 -24.03 -5.02
C ILE A 106 28.04 -25.19 -5.90
N ILE A 107 28.87 -25.65 -6.85
CA ILE A 107 28.56 -26.79 -7.73
C ILE A 107 28.27 -28.05 -6.93
N SER A 108 29.08 -28.33 -5.90
CA SER A 108 28.94 -29.53 -5.07
C SER A 108 27.72 -29.50 -4.12
N ASN A 109 27.21 -28.32 -3.76
CA ASN A 109 26.14 -28.19 -2.75
C ASN A 109 24.80 -27.64 -3.28
N LYS A 110 24.79 -26.82 -4.34
CA LYS A 110 23.59 -26.08 -4.83
C LYS A 110 23.40 -26.10 -6.35
N GLY A 111 24.34 -26.63 -7.13
CA GLY A 111 24.36 -26.58 -8.59
C GLY A 111 25.21 -25.42 -9.13
N PRO A 112 25.57 -25.40 -10.42
CA PRO A 112 26.53 -24.43 -10.97
C PRO A 112 25.99 -22.98 -10.92
N PRO A 113 26.82 -21.98 -10.58
CA PRO A 113 26.40 -20.57 -10.63
C PRO A 113 26.32 -20.05 -12.08
N VAL A 114 25.42 -19.09 -12.31
CA VAL A 114 25.25 -18.39 -13.60
C VAL A 114 26.35 -17.36 -13.82
N LEU A 115 26.77 -16.67 -12.75
CA LEU A 115 27.85 -15.70 -12.76
C LEU A 115 29.13 -16.33 -12.18
N PRO A 116 30.28 -16.23 -12.87
CA PRO A 116 31.55 -16.70 -12.33
C PRO A 116 31.94 -15.93 -11.07
N MET A 117 32.78 -16.54 -10.23
CA MET A 117 33.26 -15.95 -8.97
C MET A 117 33.67 -14.47 -9.08
N GLU A 118 34.42 -14.09 -10.11
CA GLU A 118 34.87 -12.69 -10.30
C GLU A 118 33.71 -11.70 -10.51
N GLU A 119 32.65 -12.12 -11.19
CA GLU A 119 31.45 -11.29 -11.39
C GLU A 119 30.65 -11.17 -10.09
N ARG A 120 30.56 -12.25 -9.30
CA ARG A 120 29.89 -12.26 -7.98
C ARG A 120 30.64 -11.40 -6.96
N LEU A 121 31.98 -11.47 -6.93
CA LEU A 121 32.83 -10.60 -6.10
C LEU A 121 32.63 -9.12 -6.44
N ALA A 122 32.57 -8.78 -7.73
CA ALA A 122 32.32 -7.41 -8.17
C ALA A 122 30.93 -6.90 -7.73
N LEU A 123 29.90 -7.75 -7.82
CA LEU A 123 28.54 -7.41 -7.38
C LEU A 123 28.49 -7.13 -5.87
N VAL A 124 29.03 -8.05 -5.06
CA VAL A 124 29.01 -7.95 -3.59
C VAL A 124 29.85 -6.75 -3.12
N SER A 125 31.04 -6.55 -3.69
CA SER A 125 31.89 -5.39 -3.38
C SER A 125 31.25 -4.05 -3.77
N GLY A 126 30.35 -4.09 -4.76
CA GLY A 126 29.60 -2.93 -5.24
C GLY A 126 28.43 -2.51 -4.35
N LEU A 127 28.12 -3.21 -3.25
CA LEU A 127 26.98 -2.90 -2.39
C LEU A 127 27.31 -1.83 -1.34
N LYS A 128 26.34 -0.96 -1.04
CA LYS A 128 26.51 0.17 -0.10
C LYS A 128 26.87 -0.27 1.33
N TRP A 129 26.37 -1.43 1.76
CA TRP A 129 26.48 -1.90 3.15
C TRP A 129 27.67 -2.82 3.42
N VAL A 130 28.45 -3.18 2.39
CA VAL A 130 29.55 -4.14 2.48
C VAL A 130 30.87 -3.39 2.64
N ASP A 131 31.59 -3.60 3.74
CA ASP A 131 32.87 -2.91 4.01
C ASP A 131 34.08 -3.70 3.51
N GLU A 132 34.02 -5.04 3.58
CA GLU A 132 35.09 -5.94 3.17
C GLU A 132 34.50 -7.21 2.53
N VAL A 133 35.20 -7.78 1.54
CA VAL A 133 34.79 -9.02 0.87
C VAL A 133 35.90 -10.07 0.97
N ILE A 134 35.54 -11.28 1.39
CA ILE A 134 36.42 -12.45 1.44
C ILE A 134 36.07 -13.35 0.25
N ALA A 135 37.03 -13.57 -0.65
CA ALA A 135 36.89 -14.50 -1.76
C ALA A 135 37.09 -15.95 -1.30
N ASN A 136 36.48 -16.89 -2.03
CA ASN A 136 36.60 -18.33 -1.79
C ASN A 136 36.24 -18.75 -0.35
N ALA A 137 35.16 -18.18 0.20
CA ALA A 137 34.63 -18.65 1.47
C ALA A 137 34.13 -20.11 1.33
N PRO A 138 34.38 -20.99 2.32
CA PRO A 138 33.84 -22.34 2.30
C PRO A 138 32.31 -22.32 2.45
N TYR A 139 31.61 -23.33 1.91
CA TYR A 139 30.16 -23.41 2.04
C TYR A 139 29.71 -23.68 3.50
N ALA A 140 30.54 -24.38 4.28
CA ALA A 140 30.33 -24.63 5.71
C ALA A 140 31.34 -23.88 6.56
N ILE A 141 30.91 -23.36 7.73
CA ILE A 141 31.84 -22.74 8.69
C ILE A 141 32.63 -23.83 9.41
N THR A 142 33.81 -24.16 8.89
CA THR A 142 34.74 -25.13 9.49
C THR A 142 35.47 -24.54 10.70
N GLU A 143 36.03 -25.38 11.58
CA GLU A 143 36.82 -24.91 12.72
C GLU A 143 38.03 -24.06 12.30
N GLN A 144 38.68 -24.44 11.20
CA GLN A 144 39.82 -23.71 10.65
C GLN A 144 39.40 -22.33 10.15
N PHE A 145 38.32 -22.26 9.37
CA PHE A 145 37.83 -20.98 8.84
C PHE A 145 37.28 -20.07 9.94
N MET A 146 36.63 -20.64 10.96
CA MET A 146 36.17 -19.88 12.13
C MET A 146 37.32 -19.23 12.90
N LYS A 147 38.47 -19.91 13.01
CA LYS A 147 39.69 -19.33 13.58
C LYS A 147 40.18 -18.15 12.73
N THR A 148 40.18 -18.28 11.41
CA THR A 148 40.52 -17.18 10.49
C THR A 148 39.56 -15.99 10.66
N LEU A 149 38.24 -16.21 10.69
CA LEU A 149 37.25 -15.15 10.90
C LEU A 149 37.48 -14.39 12.22
N PHE A 150 37.69 -15.10 13.32
CA PHE A 150 37.80 -14.48 14.65
C PHE A 150 39.19 -13.91 14.95
N ASN A 151 40.25 -14.59 14.52
CA ASN A 151 41.61 -14.22 14.87
C ASN A 151 42.23 -13.27 13.84
N GLU A 152 41.94 -13.43 12.56
CA GLU A 152 42.55 -12.64 11.48
C GLU A 152 41.63 -11.48 11.08
N HIS A 153 40.39 -11.77 10.67
CA HIS A 153 39.41 -10.74 10.27
C HIS A 153 38.70 -10.04 11.45
N LYS A 154 39.03 -10.45 12.68
CA LYS A 154 38.51 -9.88 13.95
C LYS A 154 36.99 -9.81 14.03
N ILE A 155 36.28 -10.74 13.38
CA ILE A 155 34.82 -10.83 13.38
C ILE A 155 34.30 -11.09 14.80
N ASP A 156 33.28 -10.35 15.21
CA ASP A 156 32.60 -10.46 16.50
C ASP A 156 31.42 -11.44 16.43
N TYR A 157 30.58 -11.38 15.38
CA TYR A 157 29.43 -12.25 15.15
C TYR A 157 29.31 -12.73 13.69
N ILE A 158 28.84 -13.97 13.50
CA ILE A 158 28.41 -14.52 12.21
C ILE A 158 26.89 -14.34 12.09
N ILE A 159 26.44 -13.82 10.96
CA ILE A 159 25.04 -13.48 10.68
C ILE A 159 24.57 -14.31 9.49
N HIS A 160 23.39 -14.90 9.59
CA HIS A 160 22.73 -15.57 8.47
C HIS A 160 21.21 -15.39 8.55
N GLY A 161 20.53 -15.63 7.43
CA GLY A 161 19.07 -15.70 7.36
C GLY A 161 18.50 -16.81 8.26
N ASP A 162 17.19 -16.73 8.55
CA ASP A 162 16.43 -17.67 9.36
C ASP A 162 16.09 -18.99 8.65
N ASP A 163 16.50 -19.15 7.38
CA ASP A 163 16.39 -20.41 6.64
C ASP A 163 17.42 -21.46 7.09
N PRO A 164 17.05 -22.75 7.13
CA PRO A 164 18.00 -23.83 7.40
C PRO A 164 18.99 -23.98 6.24
N CYS A 165 20.28 -23.78 6.50
CA CYS A 165 21.36 -24.06 5.56
C CYS A 165 21.94 -25.45 5.86
N LEU A 166 21.53 -26.44 5.08
CA LEU A 166 21.93 -27.84 5.28
C LEU A 166 23.02 -28.25 4.28
N LEU A 167 23.95 -29.08 4.75
CA LEU A 167 24.90 -29.81 3.92
C LEU A 167 24.24 -31.03 3.28
N PRO A 168 24.85 -31.67 2.26
CA PRO A 168 24.29 -32.85 1.59
C PRO A 168 24.00 -34.03 2.54
N ASP A 169 24.65 -34.08 3.70
CA ASP A 169 24.43 -35.07 4.77
C ASP A 169 23.31 -34.69 5.76
N GLY A 170 22.64 -33.55 5.54
CA GLY A 170 21.56 -33.03 6.37
C GLY A 170 22.01 -32.24 7.61
N THR A 171 23.31 -32.01 7.79
CA THR A 171 23.83 -31.24 8.93
C THR A 171 23.82 -29.74 8.69
N ASP A 172 23.71 -28.93 9.76
CA ASP A 172 23.64 -27.47 9.69
C ASP A 172 25.03 -26.84 9.46
N ALA A 173 25.17 -26.10 8.35
CA ALA A 173 26.41 -25.43 7.92
C ALA A 173 26.96 -24.42 8.94
N TYR A 174 26.14 -23.94 9.88
CA TYR A 174 26.50 -22.98 10.93
C TYR A 174 26.53 -23.57 12.35
N ALA A 175 26.43 -24.90 12.49
CA ALA A 175 26.33 -25.58 13.78
C ALA A 175 27.47 -25.23 14.77
N LEU A 176 28.68 -25.00 14.25
CA LEU A 176 29.85 -24.64 15.06
C LEU A 176 29.78 -23.20 15.58
N ALA A 177 29.34 -22.25 14.75
CA ALA A 177 29.14 -20.85 15.15
C ALA A 177 28.02 -20.70 16.20
N LYS A 178 26.95 -21.50 16.06
CA LYS A 178 25.84 -21.59 17.03
C LYS A 178 26.32 -22.12 18.38
N ARG A 179 27.09 -23.22 18.39
CA ARG A 179 27.70 -23.79 19.62
C ARG A 179 28.62 -22.80 20.33
N ALA A 180 29.34 -21.96 19.59
CA ALA A 180 30.20 -20.92 20.14
C ALA A 180 29.43 -19.69 20.69
N ARG A 181 28.09 -19.62 20.57
CA ARG A 181 27.25 -18.45 20.92
C ARG A 181 27.65 -17.16 20.17
N ARG A 182 28.22 -17.29 18.97
CA ARG A 182 28.67 -16.16 18.13
C ARG A 182 27.89 -16.07 16.82
N TYR A 183 26.64 -16.53 16.84
CA TYR A 183 25.73 -16.55 15.70
C TYR A 183 24.49 -15.70 15.98
N LYS A 184 24.07 -14.88 15.02
CA LYS A 184 22.85 -14.08 15.06
C LYS A 184 22.02 -14.32 13.81
N GLN A 185 20.70 -14.35 13.96
CA GLN A 185 19.77 -14.51 12.84
C GLN A 185 19.17 -13.16 12.44
N ILE A 186 19.05 -12.96 11.14
CA ILE A 186 18.23 -11.90 10.54
C ILE A 186 17.01 -12.55 9.90
N LYS A 187 15.84 -11.90 10.00
CA LYS A 187 14.62 -12.45 9.40
C LYS A 187 14.65 -12.25 7.89
N ARG A 188 14.15 -13.22 7.11
CA ARG A 188 13.67 -12.92 5.76
C ARG A 188 12.46 -12.01 5.88
N THR A 189 12.55 -10.76 5.45
CA THR A 189 11.37 -9.89 5.42
C THR A 189 11.43 -8.75 4.40
N GLU A 190 10.24 -8.48 3.87
CA GLU A 190 9.83 -7.47 2.90
C GLU A 190 10.10 -6.02 3.32
N GLY A 191 10.48 -5.23 2.31
CA GLY A 191 10.22 -3.80 2.16
C GLY A 191 10.55 -2.88 3.35
N VAL A 192 11.78 -2.35 3.41
CA VAL A 192 12.07 -1.11 4.17
C VAL A 192 13.13 -0.23 3.49
N SER A 193 12.68 0.99 3.14
CA SER A 193 13.26 2.35 3.23
C SER A 193 14.78 2.58 3.25
N SER A 194 15.20 3.60 2.48
CA SER A 194 16.29 4.51 2.85
C SER A 194 15.95 5.96 2.54
N THR A 195 16.24 6.84 3.50
CA THR A 195 15.94 8.29 3.58
C THR A 195 16.99 9.20 2.94
N ASP A 196 16.50 10.38 2.52
CA ASP A 196 17.03 11.75 2.62
C ASP A 196 18.53 12.01 2.43
N ILE A 197 19.00 12.06 1.18
CA ILE A 197 20.12 12.94 0.78
C ILE A 197 19.86 13.40 -0.67
N GLY A 198 19.33 14.62 -0.84
CA GLY A 198 19.27 15.28 -2.14
C GLY A 198 20.61 15.94 -2.50
N PRO A 199 20.89 16.22 -3.78
CA PRO A 199 22.10 16.92 -4.19
C PRO A 199 22.14 18.32 -3.58
N GLY A 200 23.31 18.76 -3.11
CA GLY A 200 23.50 20.14 -2.66
C GLY A 200 23.32 21.14 -3.82
N PRO A 201 23.03 22.43 -3.54
CA PRO A 201 22.65 23.43 -4.56
C PRO A 201 23.69 23.67 -5.67
N ASN A 202 24.95 23.21 -5.50
CA ASN A 202 26.04 23.32 -6.49
C ASN A 202 26.65 21.96 -6.88
N ALA A 203 25.99 20.83 -6.58
CA ALA A 203 26.55 19.51 -6.88
C ALA A 203 26.59 19.24 -8.39
N HIS A 204 27.69 18.68 -8.89
CA HIS A 204 27.79 18.27 -10.29
C HIS A 204 27.05 16.93 -10.51
N VAL A 205 25.80 16.99 -10.96
CA VAL A 205 24.93 15.82 -11.12
C VAL A 205 25.20 15.12 -12.45
N VAL A 206 25.59 13.85 -12.38
CA VAL A 206 25.73 12.95 -13.54
C VAL A 206 24.47 12.11 -13.67
N TYR A 207 23.93 12.01 -14.88
CA TYR A 207 22.76 11.21 -15.20
C TYR A 207 23.10 10.08 -16.17
N ILE A 208 22.63 8.87 -15.88
CA ILE A 208 22.70 7.69 -16.75
C ILE A 208 21.38 6.94 -16.71
N ASP A 209 20.93 6.42 -17.84
CA ASP A 209 19.66 5.71 -17.93
C ASP A 209 19.74 4.39 -18.70
N GLY A 210 18.74 3.55 -18.45
CA GLY A 210 18.65 2.26 -19.13
C GLY A 210 17.60 1.32 -18.55
N ALA A 211 17.59 0.10 -19.08
CA ALA A 211 16.74 -0.98 -18.58
C ALA A 211 17.25 -1.52 -17.24
N PHE A 212 18.57 -1.69 -17.05
CA PHE A 212 19.15 -2.28 -15.84
C PHE A 212 18.49 -3.61 -15.42
N ASP A 213 18.07 -4.40 -16.40
CA ASP A 213 17.45 -5.71 -16.23
C ASP A 213 18.51 -6.77 -15.91
N LEU A 214 18.13 -7.82 -15.18
CA LEU A 214 19.05 -8.81 -14.55
C LEU A 214 20.36 -8.18 -14.05
N PHE A 215 20.29 -7.27 -13.07
CA PHE A 215 21.39 -6.42 -12.64
C PHE A 215 22.71 -7.18 -12.43
N HIS A 216 23.71 -6.89 -13.28
CA HIS A 216 24.94 -7.68 -13.41
C HIS A 216 26.21 -6.82 -13.31
N ALA A 217 27.38 -7.45 -13.27
CA ALA A 217 28.67 -6.78 -13.09
C ALA A 217 28.97 -5.67 -14.12
N GLY A 218 28.44 -5.80 -15.35
CA GLY A 218 28.50 -4.73 -16.35
C GLY A 218 27.81 -3.43 -15.92
N HIS A 219 26.65 -3.51 -15.25
CA HIS A 219 25.96 -2.34 -14.70
C HIS A 219 26.75 -1.71 -13.55
N VAL A 220 27.35 -2.51 -12.67
CA VAL A 220 28.17 -1.99 -11.57
C VAL A 220 29.36 -1.19 -12.09
N GLU A 221 30.09 -1.71 -13.09
CA GLU A 221 31.26 -1.02 -13.64
C GLU A 221 30.92 0.27 -14.38
N ILE A 222 29.85 0.29 -15.18
CA ILE A 222 29.46 1.51 -15.90
C ILE A 222 28.95 2.59 -14.92
N LEU A 223 28.24 2.19 -13.87
CA LEU A 223 27.80 3.11 -12.81
C LEU A 223 28.98 3.64 -11.99
N ARG A 224 30.01 2.81 -11.73
CA ARG A 224 31.26 3.26 -11.10
C ARG A 224 31.96 4.32 -11.95
N CYS A 225 32.07 4.10 -13.26
CA CYS A 225 32.66 5.07 -14.19
C CYS A 225 31.84 6.36 -14.26
N ALA A 226 30.50 6.27 -14.29
CA ALA A 226 29.63 7.44 -14.27
C ALA A 226 29.78 8.26 -12.98
N ARG A 227 29.87 7.60 -11.82
CA ARG A 227 30.04 8.26 -10.51
C ARG A 227 31.34 9.07 -10.40
N GLN A 228 32.39 8.68 -11.12
CA GLN A 228 33.68 9.40 -11.12
C GLN A 228 33.63 10.74 -11.86
N LEU A 229 32.54 11.05 -12.58
CA LEU A 229 32.41 12.26 -13.40
C LEU A 229 31.64 13.39 -12.70
N GLY A 230 31.22 13.19 -11.45
CA GLY A 230 30.53 14.23 -10.68
C GLY A 230 30.31 13.87 -9.23
N ASP A 231 29.66 14.77 -8.51
CA ASP A 231 29.46 14.68 -7.05
C ASP A 231 28.24 13.85 -6.68
N PHE A 232 27.33 13.62 -7.62
CA PHE A 232 26.07 12.91 -7.44
C PHE A 232 25.71 12.12 -8.70
N LEU A 233 25.40 10.83 -8.60
CA LEU A 233 24.95 9.98 -9.70
C LEU A 233 23.46 9.66 -9.57
N LEU A 234 22.71 10.18 -10.53
CA LEU A 234 21.27 9.97 -10.70
C LEU A 234 21.03 8.94 -11.81
N VAL A 235 20.30 7.87 -11.51
CA VAL A 235 20.09 6.76 -12.47
C VAL A 235 18.62 6.67 -12.90
N GLY A 236 18.36 6.78 -14.20
CA GLY A 236 17.01 6.63 -14.78
C GLY A 236 16.69 5.17 -15.12
N ILE A 237 15.58 4.64 -14.61
CA ILE A 237 15.13 3.28 -14.91
C ILE A 237 13.88 3.33 -15.79
N HIS A 238 13.97 2.83 -17.02
CA HIS A 238 12.83 2.78 -17.93
C HIS A 238 11.73 1.84 -17.44
N THR A 239 10.46 2.17 -17.71
CA THR A 239 9.31 1.32 -17.36
C THR A 239 9.33 -0.01 -18.09
N ASP A 240 8.63 -1.02 -17.55
CA ASP A 240 8.51 -2.33 -18.20
C ASP A 240 7.94 -2.20 -19.63
N GLN A 241 6.96 -1.30 -19.80
CA GLN A 241 6.40 -0.99 -21.11
C GLN A 241 7.44 -0.44 -22.08
N ILE A 242 8.20 0.61 -21.71
CA ILE A 242 9.24 1.21 -22.57
C ILE A 242 10.27 0.16 -22.95
N VAL A 243 10.72 -0.64 -21.98
CA VAL A 243 11.69 -1.70 -22.23
C VAL A 243 11.10 -2.76 -23.17
N SER A 244 9.83 -3.16 -23.00
CA SER A 244 9.16 -4.14 -23.86
C SER A 244 8.94 -3.67 -25.30
N GLU A 245 8.68 -2.37 -25.49
CA GLU A 245 8.50 -1.74 -26.79
C GLU A 245 9.81 -1.75 -27.60
N HIS A 246 10.95 -1.64 -26.93
CA HIS A 246 12.27 -1.54 -27.57
C HIS A 246 13.08 -2.86 -27.57
N ARG A 247 12.88 -3.74 -26.58
CA ARG A 247 13.59 -5.02 -26.42
C ARG A 247 12.72 -6.24 -26.78
N GLY A 248 11.41 -6.06 -26.94
CA GLY A 248 10.44 -7.13 -27.24
C GLY A 248 9.56 -7.53 -26.05
N LYS A 249 8.42 -8.16 -26.34
CA LYS A 249 7.32 -8.46 -25.38
C LYS A 249 7.70 -9.27 -24.14
N HIS A 250 8.85 -9.94 -24.15
CA HIS A 250 9.32 -10.79 -23.06
C HIS A 250 10.37 -10.12 -22.17
N TYR A 251 10.66 -8.83 -22.42
CA TYR A 251 11.55 -8.01 -21.61
C TYR A 251 10.78 -6.81 -21.03
N PRO A 252 11.18 -6.28 -19.87
CA PRO A 252 12.24 -6.79 -19.00
C PRO A 252 11.79 -8.07 -18.27
N ILE A 253 12.76 -8.88 -17.83
CA ILE A 253 12.52 -10.10 -17.05
C ILE A 253 12.14 -9.72 -15.61
N MET A 254 12.81 -8.71 -15.04
CA MET A 254 12.48 -8.16 -13.72
C MET A 254 11.60 -6.91 -13.84
N HIS A 255 10.62 -6.80 -12.94
CA HIS A 255 9.73 -5.64 -12.90
C HIS A 255 10.46 -4.35 -12.52
N LEU A 256 9.91 -3.21 -12.95
CA LEU A 256 10.46 -1.86 -12.72
C LEU A 256 10.92 -1.65 -11.27
N HIS A 257 10.12 -2.08 -10.29
CA HIS A 257 10.45 -1.93 -8.87
C HIS A 257 11.66 -2.77 -8.46
N GLU A 258 11.78 -4.00 -8.95
CA GLU A 258 12.89 -4.90 -8.64
C GLU A 258 14.21 -4.38 -9.23
N ARG A 259 14.15 -3.86 -10.46
CA ARG A 259 15.29 -3.23 -11.14
C ARG A 259 15.72 -1.96 -10.41
N SER A 260 14.76 -1.13 -10.00
CA SER A 260 15.03 0.11 -9.26
C SER A 260 15.67 -0.15 -7.90
N LEU A 261 15.18 -1.15 -7.15
CA LEU A 261 15.78 -1.55 -5.88
C LEU A 261 17.19 -2.14 -6.05
N SER A 262 17.42 -2.92 -7.11
CA SER A 262 18.74 -3.50 -7.41
C SER A 262 19.77 -2.41 -7.74
N VAL A 263 19.36 -1.38 -8.48
CA VAL A 263 20.21 -0.23 -8.82
C VAL A 263 20.47 0.64 -7.58
N LEU A 264 19.46 0.92 -6.75
CA LEU A 264 19.61 1.67 -5.50
C LEU A 264 20.54 0.98 -4.48
N ALA A 265 20.67 -0.35 -4.54
CA ALA A 265 21.60 -1.09 -3.69
C ALA A 265 23.08 -0.88 -4.06
N CYS A 266 23.35 -0.40 -5.28
CA CYS A 266 24.69 -0.13 -5.76
C CYS A 266 25.29 1.11 -5.07
N ARG A 267 26.48 0.97 -4.47
CA ARG A 267 27.15 2.04 -3.71
C ARG A 267 27.50 3.28 -4.51
N TYR A 268 27.59 3.14 -5.83
CA TYR A 268 27.94 4.24 -6.73
C TYR A 268 26.73 5.09 -7.10
N VAL A 269 25.52 4.61 -6.80
CA VAL A 269 24.26 5.29 -7.13
C VAL A 269 23.80 6.08 -5.91
N ASP A 270 23.54 7.37 -6.13
CA ASP A 270 23.03 8.26 -5.07
C ASP A 270 21.49 8.26 -5.08
N GLU A 271 20.86 8.28 -6.26
CA GLU A 271 19.39 8.28 -6.40
C GLU A 271 18.90 7.66 -7.72
N VAL A 272 17.63 7.23 -7.75
CA VAL A 272 17.00 6.60 -8.92
C VAL A 272 15.72 7.32 -9.33
N ILE A 273 15.57 7.61 -10.62
CA ILE A 273 14.30 8.02 -11.23
C ILE A 273 13.58 6.77 -11.74
N MET A 274 12.54 6.34 -11.03
CA MET A 274 11.70 5.23 -11.47
C MET A 274 10.80 5.66 -12.63
N GLY A 275 10.80 4.88 -13.71
CA GLY A 275 9.99 5.16 -14.89
C GLY A 275 10.51 6.33 -15.71
N ALA A 276 11.83 6.51 -15.73
CA ALA A 276 12.52 7.50 -16.55
C ALA A 276 12.07 7.39 -18.03
N PRO A 277 11.77 8.53 -18.67
CA PRO A 277 11.36 8.54 -20.08
C PRO A 277 12.47 7.95 -20.96
N TRP A 278 12.09 7.52 -22.17
CA TRP A 278 13.07 7.04 -23.16
C TRP A 278 13.97 8.17 -23.66
N GLU A 279 13.44 9.39 -23.79
CA GLU A 279 14.18 10.57 -24.22
C GLU A 279 14.55 11.46 -23.03
N VAL A 280 15.78 11.97 -23.02
CA VAL A 280 16.25 12.90 -21.98
C VAL A 280 15.86 14.33 -22.36
N SER A 281 14.80 14.86 -21.74
CA SER A 281 14.27 16.20 -22.07
C SER A 281 15.01 17.34 -21.38
N LYS A 282 14.86 18.56 -21.92
CA LYS A 282 15.42 19.79 -21.32
C LYS A 282 14.82 20.09 -19.94
N ASP A 283 13.53 19.80 -19.77
CA ASP A 283 12.84 19.96 -18.49
C ASP A 283 13.40 19.01 -17.44
N MET A 284 13.70 17.77 -17.83
CA MET A 284 14.35 16.81 -16.95
C MET A 284 15.75 17.26 -16.53
N ILE A 285 16.56 17.74 -17.48
CA ILE A 285 17.89 18.30 -17.21
C ILE A 285 17.81 19.45 -16.20
N THR A 286 16.85 20.35 -16.38
CA THR A 286 16.68 21.54 -15.51
C THR A 286 16.14 21.16 -14.13
N THR A 287 15.14 20.27 -14.08
CA THR A 287 14.47 19.86 -12.83
C THR A 287 15.40 19.13 -11.88
N PHE A 288 16.25 18.24 -12.42
CA PHE A 288 17.20 17.46 -11.63
C PHE A 288 18.60 18.06 -11.61
N ASN A 289 18.77 19.29 -12.10
CA ASN A 289 20.05 19.99 -12.19
C ASN A 289 21.18 19.15 -12.83
N ILE A 290 20.85 18.40 -13.89
CA ILE A 290 21.78 17.47 -14.54
C ILE A 290 22.89 18.26 -15.24
N SER A 291 24.12 18.04 -14.80
CA SER A 291 25.32 18.69 -15.34
C SER A 291 25.93 17.89 -16.50
N LEU A 292 25.78 16.56 -16.48
CA LEU A 292 26.32 15.67 -17.50
C LEU A 292 25.42 14.44 -17.70
N VAL A 293 25.07 14.11 -18.94
CA VAL A 293 24.38 12.88 -19.33
C VAL A 293 25.38 11.91 -19.93
N VAL A 294 25.39 10.67 -19.46
CA VAL A 294 26.33 9.64 -19.91
C VAL A 294 25.62 8.38 -20.40
N HIS A 295 26.21 7.72 -21.41
CA HIS A 295 25.71 6.47 -21.97
C HIS A 295 26.86 5.49 -22.21
N GLY A 296 26.67 4.20 -21.91
CA GLY A 296 27.69 3.17 -22.11
C GLY A 296 27.86 2.74 -23.57
N THR A 297 29.06 2.30 -23.98
CA THR A 297 29.30 1.78 -25.34
C THR A 297 28.66 0.42 -25.59
N ILE A 298 28.28 -0.30 -24.53
CA ILE A 298 27.63 -1.62 -24.60
C ILE A 298 26.20 -1.45 -24.07
N ALA A 299 25.25 -1.39 -25.01
CA ALA A 299 23.82 -1.34 -24.77
C ALA A 299 23.12 -2.38 -25.66
N GLU A 300 22.11 -3.06 -25.12
CA GLU A 300 21.37 -4.11 -25.86
C GLU A 300 20.40 -3.55 -26.91
N CYS A 301 20.08 -2.26 -26.84
CA CYS A 301 19.43 -1.52 -27.91
C CYS A 301 20.47 -0.60 -28.55
N ASN A 302 20.97 -0.97 -29.72
CA ASN A 302 21.62 0.00 -30.61
C ASN A 302 20.52 0.85 -31.27
N SER A 303 20.10 1.92 -30.61
CA SER A 303 19.20 2.96 -31.16
C SER A 303 19.79 3.71 -32.37
N MET A 304 21.01 3.36 -32.79
CA MET A 304 21.64 3.84 -34.03
C MET A 304 21.15 3.14 -35.31
N LEU A 305 20.20 2.19 -35.20
CA LEU A 305 19.58 1.53 -36.35
C LEU A 305 18.25 2.20 -36.75
N ALA A 306 18.33 2.96 -37.85
CA ALA A 306 17.31 3.47 -38.76
C ALA A 306 15.85 3.61 -38.25
N GLY A 307 15.46 4.85 -37.89
CA GLY A 307 14.06 5.31 -37.90
C GLY A 307 13.47 5.80 -36.57
N ILE A 308 14.19 5.66 -35.46
CA ILE A 308 13.76 6.13 -34.13
C ILE A 308 14.51 7.43 -33.80
N ALA A 309 13.81 8.41 -33.19
CA ALA A 309 14.41 9.66 -32.74
C ALA A 309 15.54 9.41 -31.72
N ASP A 310 16.64 10.15 -31.83
CA ASP A 310 17.80 10.01 -30.93
C ASP A 310 17.43 10.44 -29.50
N PRO A 311 17.37 9.52 -28.52
CA PRO A 311 16.92 9.82 -27.16
C PRO A 311 17.82 10.81 -26.42
N TYR A 312 19.02 11.05 -26.94
CA TYR A 312 20.01 11.96 -26.39
C TYR A 312 20.21 13.23 -27.23
N ALA A 313 19.32 13.51 -28.18
CA ALA A 313 19.41 14.68 -29.06
C ALA A 313 19.51 16.00 -28.27
N VAL A 314 18.70 16.16 -27.22
CA VAL A 314 18.69 17.36 -26.38
C VAL A 314 20.01 17.50 -25.58
N PRO A 315 20.48 16.51 -24.80
CA PRO A 315 21.79 16.55 -24.15
C PRO A 315 22.95 16.83 -25.11
N LYS A 316 22.94 16.24 -26.32
CA LYS A 316 23.95 16.48 -27.37
C LYS A 316 23.93 17.93 -27.86
N SER A 317 22.74 18.48 -28.13
CA SER A 317 22.58 19.87 -28.54
C SER A 317 23.05 20.88 -27.47
N MET A 318 22.98 20.48 -26.20
CA MET A 318 23.42 21.28 -25.05
C MET A 318 24.91 21.07 -24.71
N GLY A 319 25.62 20.18 -25.41
CA GLY A 319 27.05 19.89 -25.16
C GLY A 319 27.32 19.12 -23.86
N ILE A 320 26.30 18.51 -23.25
CA ILE A 320 26.39 17.81 -21.95
C ILE A 320 26.24 16.29 -22.09
N PHE A 321 26.42 15.73 -23.28
CA PHE A 321 26.36 14.28 -23.53
C PHE A 321 27.75 13.67 -23.70
N ARG A 322 27.99 12.52 -23.05
CA ARG A 322 29.25 11.79 -23.18
C ARG A 322 29.04 10.28 -23.25
N ILE A 323 29.69 9.64 -24.22
CA ILE A 323 29.77 8.18 -24.28
C ILE A 323 30.89 7.69 -23.36
N LEU A 324 30.60 6.69 -22.54
CA LEU A 324 31.54 6.02 -21.65
C LEU A 324 31.83 4.61 -22.18
N GLU A 325 33.11 4.27 -22.26
CA GLU A 325 33.51 2.91 -22.63
C GLU A 325 33.11 1.92 -21.53
N SER A 326 32.24 0.96 -21.87
CA SER A 326 31.78 -0.08 -20.95
C SER A 326 32.93 -1.08 -20.67
N PRO A 327 33.44 -1.18 -19.43
CA PRO A 327 34.63 -1.99 -19.13
C PRO A 327 34.40 -3.51 -19.28
N LYS A 328 33.15 -3.98 -19.20
CA LYS A 328 32.78 -5.39 -19.32
C LYS A 328 31.77 -5.58 -20.45
N ARG A 329 31.91 -6.68 -21.20
CA ARG A 329 31.03 -7.02 -22.34
C ARG A 329 29.74 -7.78 -21.99
N ILE A 330 29.49 -8.01 -20.70
CA ILE A 330 28.31 -8.74 -20.21
C ILE A 330 27.02 -7.94 -20.44
N THR A 331 25.98 -8.63 -20.90
CA THR A 331 24.63 -8.12 -21.17
C THR A 331 23.57 -9.04 -20.55
N THR A 332 22.36 -8.52 -20.32
CA THR A 332 21.14 -9.26 -19.96
C THR A 332 20.94 -10.46 -20.89
N THR A 333 21.13 -10.28 -22.21
CA THR A 333 21.01 -11.38 -23.19
C THR A 333 22.05 -12.46 -22.93
N SER A 334 23.29 -12.09 -22.63
CA SER A 334 24.34 -13.08 -22.32
C SER A 334 24.07 -13.83 -21.01
N VAL A 335 23.48 -13.16 -20.01
CA VAL A 335 23.03 -13.79 -18.75
C VAL A 335 21.87 -14.76 -19.02
N ALA A 336 20.87 -14.34 -19.82
CA ALA A 336 19.76 -15.20 -20.20
C ALA A 336 20.22 -16.45 -20.97
N GLN A 337 21.18 -16.31 -21.89
CA GLN A 337 21.79 -17.45 -22.59
C GLN A 337 22.52 -18.41 -21.65
N ARG A 338 23.25 -17.90 -20.65
CA ARG A 338 23.89 -18.72 -19.61
C ARG A 338 22.84 -19.50 -18.79
N ILE A 339 21.73 -18.87 -18.42
CA ILE A 339 20.61 -19.53 -17.70
C ILE A 339 20.04 -20.68 -18.53
N VAL A 340 19.79 -20.46 -19.82
CA VAL A 340 19.25 -21.49 -20.73
C VAL A 340 20.25 -22.65 -20.91
N ALA A 341 21.54 -22.36 -21.09
CA ALA A 341 22.58 -23.38 -21.25
C ALA A 341 22.74 -24.29 -20.02
N ASN A 342 22.48 -23.76 -18.82
CA ASN A 342 22.61 -24.49 -17.56
C ASN A 342 21.29 -25.12 -17.07
N HIS A 343 20.19 -24.97 -17.83
CA HIS A 343 18.84 -25.40 -17.43
C HIS A 343 18.75 -26.89 -17.03
N GLU A 344 19.37 -27.79 -17.81
CA GLU A 344 19.36 -29.24 -17.52
C GLU A 344 20.07 -29.57 -16.20
N ALA A 345 21.17 -28.88 -15.89
CA ALA A 345 21.91 -29.06 -14.64
C ALA A 345 21.09 -28.61 -13.40
N TYR A 346 20.30 -27.54 -13.52
CA TYR A 346 19.40 -27.09 -12.45
C TYR A 346 18.26 -28.08 -12.16
N MET A 347 17.75 -28.76 -13.20
CA MET A 347 16.65 -29.73 -13.06
C MET A 347 17.08 -31.02 -12.36
N VAL A 348 18.34 -31.43 -12.49
CA VAL A 348 18.90 -32.62 -11.82
C VAL A 348 19.03 -32.42 -10.30
N VAL A 349 19.41 -31.21 -9.86
CA VAL A 349 19.54 -30.87 -8.43
C VAL A 349 18.17 -30.80 -7.73
N LEU A 350 17.14 -30.35 -8.43
CA LEU A 350 15.77 -30.28 -7.89
C LEU A 350 15.09 -31.65 -7.80
N SER A 351 15.53 -32.64 -8.57
CA SER A 351 14.93 -33.98 -8.62
C SER A 351 15.59 -35.02 -7.70
N SER A 352 16.71 -34.69 -7.05
CA SER A 352 17.51 -35.62 -6.23
C SER A 352 17.37 -35.45 -4.71
N SER A 353 16.38 -34.68 -4.22
CA SER A 353 16.06 -34.60 -2.79
C SER A 353 15.18 -35.76 -2.32
N PRO A 354 15.63 -36.62 -1.39
CA PRO A 354 14.98 -37.90 -1.05
C PRO A 354 13.66 -37.78 -0.27
N PHE A 355 13.13 -36.58 -0.05
CA PHE A 355 11.91 -36.37 0.72
C PHE A 355 10.61 -36.52 -0.10
N LEU A 356 10.69 -36.53 -1.44
CA LEU A 356 9.51 -36.49 -2.31
C LEU A 356 9.06 -37.84 -2.86
N ILE A 357 9.81 -38.93 -2.64
CA ILE A 357 9.51 -40.26 -3.19
C ILE A 357 8.58 -41.08 -2.27
N CYS A 358 8.42 -40.71 -1.01
CA CYS A 358 7.61 -41.48 -0.04
C CYS A 358 6.11 -41.16 -0.05
N LEU A 359 5.67 -40.08 -0.69
CA LEU A 359 4.26 -39.64 -0.63
C LEU A 359 3.37 -40.20 -1.75
N SER A 360 3.96 -40.82 -2.79
CA SER A 360 3.21 -41.30 -3.96
C SER A 360 2.61 -42.71 -3.80
N TYR A 361 2.94 -43.44 -2.73
CA TYR A 361 2.60 -44.87 -2.60
C TYR A 361 1.54 -45.25 -1.54
N MET A 362 0.96 -44.31 -0.78
CA MET A 362 -0.03 -44.63 0.26
C MET A 362 -1.49 -44.20 -0.02
N LEU A 363 -1.86 -43.94 -1.28
CA LEU A 363 -3.19 -43.42 -1.63
C LEU A 363 -3.97 -44.30 -2.64
N VAL A 364 -3.75 -45.61 -2.60
CA VAL A 364 -4.53 -46.59 -3.39
C VAL A 364 -4.98 -47.75 -2.51
N SER A 365 -5.83 -47.46 -1.53
CA SER A 365 -6.80 -48.42 -0.95
C SER A 365 -7.53 -47.75 0.19
N TRP A 366 -8.56 -46.97 -0.12
CA TRP A 366 -9.75 -46.78 0.73
C TRP A 366 -10.80 -45.96 -0.04
N ILE A 367 -11.30 -46.55 -1.12
CA ILE A 367 -12.51 -46.10 -1.80
C ILE A 367 -13.40 -47.34 -1.89
N ASN A 368 -14.39 -47.42 -1.01
CA ASN A 368 -15.74 -47.94 -1.26
C ASN A 368 -16.48 -48.18 0.06
N ALA A 369 -17.50 -47.35 0.34
CA ALA A 369 -18.86 -47.79 0.69
C ALA A 369 -19.61 -46.72 1.51
N TYR A 370 -20.64 -46.11 0.88
CA TYR A 370 -22.03 -45.95 1.36
C TYR A 370 -22.66 -44.60 0.97
N PRO A 371 -23.94 -44.57 0.54
CA PRO A 371 -24.62 -43.38 0.05
C PRO A 371 -25.56 -42.75 1.11
N MET A 372 -25.73 -41.42 1.09
CA MET A 372 -26.82 -40.76 1.83
C MET A 372 -27.57 -39.69 1.01
N ARG A 373 -28.85 -40.05 0.80
CA ARG A 373 -30.11 -39.28 0.76
C ARG A 373 -30.08 -37.75 0.75
N ARG A 374 -30.74 -37.19 -0.28
CA ARG A 374 -31.27 -35.82 -0.33
C ARG A 374 -32.53 -35.68 0.55
N ARG A 375 -32.66 -34.55 1.26
CA ARG A 375 -33.94 -34.03 1.78
C ARG A 375 -34.10 -32.57 1.37
N ARG A 376 -35.26 -32.25 0.77
CA ARG A 376 -35.84 -30.91 0.59
C ARG A 376 -36.79 -30.63 1.77
N TYR A 377 -37.03 -29.34 2.07
CA TYR A 377 -38.30 -28.69 2.50
C TYR A 377 -37.99 -27.23 2.95
N PRO A 378 -38.97 -26.32 3.14
CA PRO A 378 -39.58 -25.49 2.10
C PRO A 378 -39.54 -23.98 2.42
N SER A 379 -40.18 -23.22 1.54
CA SER A 379 -40.36 -21.78 1.47
C SER A 379 -41.31 -21.16 2.51
N GLU A 380 -41.12 -19.84 2.67
CA GLU A 380 -42.10 -18.80 3.03
C GLU A 380 -42.57 -18.63 4.49
N PHE A 381 -42.25 -17.46 5.05
CA PHE A 381 -43.13 -16.73 5.97
C PHE A 381 -43.13 -15.23 5.61
N VAL A 382 -44.31 -14.75 5.24
CA VAL A 382 -44.73 -13.35 5.18
C VAL A 382 -45.13 -12.92 6.61
N ILE A 383 -44.91 -11.65 7.02
CA ILE A 383 -45.85 -10.86 7.86
C ILE A 383 -45.38 -9.40 8.09
N ALA A 384 -46.38 -8.52 7.89
CA ALA A 384 -46.69 -7.20 8.46
C ALA A 384 -45.72 -6.01 8.44
N ARG A 385 -46.18 -4.95 7.76
CA ARG A 385 -45.73 -3.56 7.89
C ARG A 385 -46.36 -2.93 9.13
N GLY A 386 -45.53 -2.42 10.05
CA GLY A 386 -45.93 -1.52 11.12
C GLY A 386 -45.37 -0.12 10.82
N THR A 387 -46.25 0.85 10.64
CA THR A 387 -45.93 2.27 10.49
C THR A 387 -45.73 2.90 11.86
N GLY A 388 -44.50 3.26 12.20
CA GLY A 388 -44.16 4.12 13.33
C GLY A 388 -43.41 5.34 12.81
N THR A 389 -44.01 6.52 12.99
CA THR A 389 -43.47 7.83 12.62
C THR A 389 -42.25 8.16 13.49
N MET A 390 -41.06 8.17 12.90
CA MET A 390 -39.85 8.74 13.52
C MET A 390 -39.78 10.25 13.32
N GLU A 391 -39.33 10.93 14.36
CA GLU A 391 -39.11 12.36 14.46
C GLU A 391 -38.23 12.90 13.32
N LYS A 392 -38.57 14.10 12.83
CA LYS A 392 -37.87 14.80 11.75
C LYS A 392 -36.44 15.19 12.18
N GLY A 393 -35.47 14.33 11.94
CA GLY A 393 -34.07 14.74 11.75
C GLY A 393 -33.95 15.64 10.52
N LEU A 394 -33.04 16.62 10.53
CA LEU A 394 -32.76 17.44 9.35
C LEU A 394 -32.28 16.52 8.21
N SER A 395 -33.09 16.40 7.15
CA SER A 395 -32.75 15.61 5.97
C SER A 395 -31.62 16.28 5.17
N TRP A 396 -30.56 15.54 4.83
CA TRP A 396 -29.57 15.97 3.84
C TRP A 396 -30.06 15.61 2.43
N PRO A 397 -29.89 16.50 1.43
CA PRO A 397 -29.27 17.84 1.51
C PRO A 397 -30.20 18.87 2.15
N CYS A 398 -29.62 19.92 2.75
CA CYS A 398 -30.45 20.99 3.31
C CYS A 398 -31.04 21.87 2.18
N GLU A 399 -32.16 22.53 2.46
CA GLU A 399 -32.84 23.38 1.47
C GLU A 399 -31.96 24.52 0.96
N ASP A 400 -31.06 25.05 1.79
CA ASP A 400 -30.16 26.12 1.39
C ASP A 400 -29.05 25.65 0.44
N GLU A 401 -28.51 24.43 0.65
CA GLU A 401 -27.60 23.77 -0.30
C GLU A 401 -28.28 23.60 -1.67
N LEU A 402 -29.53 23.10 -1.67
CA LEU A 402 -30.31 22.91 -2.89
C LEU A 402 -30.60 24.23 -3.60
N LYS A 403 -31.02 25.28 -2.89
CA LYS A 403 -31.28 26.61 -3.46
C LYS A 403 -30.01 27.24 -4.05
N GLY A 404 -28.89 27.17 -3.32
CA GLY A 404 -27.60 27.68 -3.80
C GLY A 404 -27.17 26.99 -5.10
N LEU A 405 -27.24 25.66 -5.12
CA LEU A 405 -26.92 24.84 -6.29
C LEU A 405 -27.82 25.17 -7.49
N ARG A 406 -29.15 25.25 -7.28
CA ARG A 406 -30.12 25.61 -8.33
C ARG A 406 -29.85 26.97 -8.92
N LYS A 407 -29.53 27.96 -8.09
CA LYS A 407 -29.20 29.32 -8.52
C LYS A 407 -27.96 29.35 -9.43
N ILE A 408 -26.92 28.59 -9.09
CA ILE A 408 -25.69 28.50 -9.90
C ILE A 408 -26.00 27.90 -11.27
N VAL A 409 -26.68 26.75 -11.31
CA VAL A 409 -27.00 26.05 -12.57
C VAL A 409 -27.98 26.85 -13.43
N SER A 410 -28.98 27.47 -12.81
CA SER A 410 -29.92 28.39 -13.47
C SER A 410 -29.18 29.52 -14.19
N ALA A 411 -28.23 30.16 -13.52
CA ALA A 411 -27.39 31.20 -14.11
C ALA A 411 -26.47 30.66 -15.22
N MET A 412 -25.89 29.47 -15.05
CA MET A 412 -25.05 28.82 -16.06
C MET A 412 -25.81 28.47 -17.34
N ALA A 413 -27.04 27.97 -17.21
CA ALA A 413 -27.84 27.48 -18.33
C ALA A 413 -28.79 28.52 -18.93
N GLY A 414 -28.97 29.69 -18.29
CA GLY A 414 -29.99 30.66 -18.69
C GLY A 414 -31.43 30.11 -18.55
N ARG A 415 -31.66 29.23 -17.56
CA ARG A 415 -32.95 28.58 -17.28
C ARG A 415 -33.48 29.01 -15.93
N ARG A 416 -34.77 28.78 -15.66
CA ARG A 416 -35.35 29.09 -14.35
C ARG A 416 -34.90 28.07 -13.29
N PRO A 417 -34.71 28.45 -12.01
CA PRO A 417 -34.28 27.53 -10.95
C PRO A 417 -35.16 26.28 -10.76
N GLU A 418 -36.44 26.37 -11.13
CA GLU A 418 -37.42 25.27 -11.04
C GLU A 418 -37.16 24.18 -12.07
N GLU A 419 -36.50 24.50 -13.19
CA GLU A 419 -36.15 23.55 -14.24
C GLU A 419 -34.90 22.73 -13.88
N VAL A 420 -34.13 23.18 -12.89
CA VAL A 420 -32.92 22.48 -12.43
C VAL A 420 -33.31 21.20 -11.71
N ARG A 421 -32.71 20.08 -12.11
CA ARG A 421 -32.80 18.80 -11.39
C ARG A 421 -31.57 18.65 -10.53
N VAL A 422 -31.67 17.91 -9.43
CA VAL A 422 -30.53 17.67 -8.54
C VAL A 422 -30.35 16.17 -8.36
N VAL A 423 -29.19 15.64 -8.70
CA VAL A 423 -28.78 14.31 -8.24
C VAL A 423 -28.16 14.46 -6.86
N VAL A 424 -28.68 13.69 -5.91
CA VAL A 424 -28.07 13.47 -4.60
C VAL A 424 -27.38 12.12 -4.67
N SER A 425 -26.06 12.09 -4.53
CA SER A 425 -25.25 10.87 -4.54
C SER A 425 -24.42 10.80 -3.24
N PRO A 426 -24.88 10.06 -2.24
CA PRO A 426 -24.25 10.04 -0.91
C PRO A 426 -22.87 9.37 -0.94
N TYR A 427 -22.03 9.71 0.03
CA TYR A 427 -20.86 8.93 0.37
C TYR A 427 -21.26 7.68 1.15
N ARG A 428 -20.35 6.70 1.19
CA ARG A 428 -20.61 5.39 1.80
C ARG A 428 -19.55 5.00 2.81
N ILE A 429 -19.98 4.19 3.77
CA ILE A 429 -19.11 3.45 4.68
C ILE A 429 -19.34 1.95 4.54
N CYS A 430 -18.30 1.17 4.86
CA CYS A 430 -18.35 -0.28 4.95
C CYS A 430 -18.01 -0.68 6.39
N PRO A 431 -19.02 -0.90 7.26
CA PRO A 431 -18.75 -1.31 8.65
C PRO A 431 -18.00 -2.63 8.72
N LEU A 432 -18.42 -3.62 7.93
CA LEU A 432 -17.85 -4.97 7.83
C LEU A 432 -17.83 -5.43 6.38
N GLY A 433 -16.83 -6.22 6.00
CA GLY A 433 -16.61 -6.67 4.64
C GLY A 433 -15.51 -5.91 3.91
N ALA A 434 -14.45 -5.53 4.63
CA ALA A 434 -13.29 -4.87 4.02
C ALA A 434 -12.68 -5.78 2.95
N HIS A 435 -12.40 -5.26 1.75
CA HIS A 435 -11.50 -5.90 0.79
C HIS A 435 -11.84 -7.37 0.41
N ILE A 436 -13.12 -7.74 0.49
CA ILE A 436 -13.57 -9.07 0.08
C ILE A 436 -14.56 -9.03 -1.08
N ASP A 437 -15.04 -7.83 -1.46
CA ASP A 437 -15.96 -7.60 -2.57
C ASP A 437 -15.35 -8.03 -3.92
N HIS A 438 -14.09 -7.66 -4.18
CA HIS A 438 -13.35 -8.05 -5.37
C HIS A 438 -13.01 -9.55 -5.44
N GLN A 439 -13.34 -10.31 -4.39
CA GLN A 439 -13.23 -11.77 -4.34
C GLN A 439 -14.59 -12.47 -4.24
N GLY A 440 -15.70 -11.74 -4.37
CA GLY A 440 -17.06 -12.29 -4.29
C GLY A 440 -17.53 -12.58 -2.86
N GLY A 441 -16.97 -11.90 -1.85
CA GLY A 441 -17.41 -12.02 -0.46
C GLY A 441 -18.72 -11.29 -0.17
N ILE A 442 -19.25 -11.51 1.03
CA ILE A 442 -20.43 -10.82 1.54
C ILE A 442 -19.97 -9.56 2.25
N VAL A 443 -20.54 -8.40 1.90
CA VAL A 443 -20.17 -7.11 2.48
C VAL A 443 -21.38 -6.44 3.13
N SER A 444 -21.09 -5.54 4.08
CA SER A 444 -22.08 -4.66 4.68
C SER A 444 -21.78 -3.20 4.36
N ALA A 445 -22.82 -2.40 4.15
CA ALA A 445 -22.65 -1.01 3.78
C ALA A 445 -23.78 -0.11 4.29
N MET A 446 -23.46 1.18 4.43
CA MET A 446 -24.42 2.25 4.70
C MET A 446 -23.97 3.51 3.95
N THR A 447 -24.93 4.32 3.52
CA THR A 447 -24.68 5.69 3.07
C THR A 447 -24.72 6.65 4.26
N ILE A 448 -24.00 7.76 4.15
CA ILE A 448 -24.01 8.82 5.15
C ILE A 448 -24.69 10.09 4.62
N ASN A 449 -25.12 10.97 5.52
CA ASN A 449 -25.77 12.25 5.22
C ASN A 449 -24.79 13.34 4.70
N LYS A 450 -23.84 12.91 3.86
CA LYS A 450 -22.82 13.70 3.16
C LYS A 450 -22.55 13.03 1.83
N GLY A 451 -22.18 13.79 0.82
CA GLY A 451 -21.95 13.26 -0.52
C GLY A 451 -21.78 14.32 -1.59
N ILE A 452 -22.07 13.92 -2.82
CA ILE A 452 -22.03 14.71 -4.04
C ILE A 452 -23.44 15.19 -4.38
N LEU A 453 -23.54 16.49 -4.68
CA LEU A 453 -24.70 17.10 -5.31
C LEU A 453 -24.34 17.52 -6.73
N LEU A 454 -25.14 17.10 -7.70
CA LEU A 454 -25.04 17.54 -9.08
C LEU A 454 -26.36 18.21 -9.48
N GLY A 455 -26.33 19.54 -9.57
CA GLY A 455 -27.42 20.29 -10.15
C GLY A 455 -27.26 20.31 -11.66
N PHE A 456 -28.31 20.05 -12.42
CA PHE A 456 -28.22 20.00 -13.88
C PHE A 456 -29.54 20.34 -14.58
N VAL A 457 -29.43 20.72 -15.84
CA VAL A 457 -30.53 20.74 -16.81
C VAL A 457 -30.11 19.98 -18.07
N PRO A 458 -31.03 19.32 -18.80
CA PRO A 458 -30.73 18.83 -20.14
C PRO A 458 -30.25 20.00 -21.03
N SER A 459 -29.17 19.80 -21.80
CA SER A 459 -28.59 20.89 -22.59
C SER A 459 -29.45 21.27 -23.81
N GLY A 460 -30.29 20.34 -24.30
CA GLY A 460 -31.04 20.49 -25.55
C GLY A 460 -30.28 20.00 -26.79
N ASP A 461 -29.01 19.62 -26.64
CA ASP A 461 -28.10 19.17 -27.70
C ASP A 461 -27.17 18.05 -27.19
N ALA A 462 -26.15 17.65 -27.94
CA ALA A 462 -25.21 16.62 -27.51
C ALA A 462 -24.17 17.08 -26.45
N LYS A 463 -24.17 18.37 -26.06
CA LYS A 463 -23.07 18.94 -25.26
C LYS A 463 -23.30 18.76 -23.76
N VAL A 464 -22.27 18.28 -23.09
CA VAL A 464 -22.16 18.27 -21.64
C VAL A 464 -21.22 19.40 -21.22
N ILE A 465 -21.72 20.29 -20.36
CA ILE A 465 -20.98 21.43 -19.80
C ILE A 465 -21.05 21.33 -18.29
N LEU A 466 -19.90 21.18 -17.64
CA LEU A 466 -19.83 20.98 -16.20
C LEU A 466 -18.87 21.97 -15.54
N ARG A 467 -19.25 22.48 -14.37
CA ARG A 467 -18.36 23.18 -13.44
C ARG A 467 -18.34 22.49 -12.08
N SER A 468 -17.25 22.63 -11.35
CA SER A 468 -17.10 22.06 -10.00
C SER A 468 -17.01 23.15 -8.94
N GLY A 469 -17.55 22.87 -7.75
CA GLY A 469 -17.34 23.71 -6.57
C GLY A 469 -15.98 23.53 -5.89
N GLN A 470 -15.26 22.45 -6.19
CA GLN A 470 -13.95 22.15 -5.57
C GLN A 470 -12.78 22.26 -6.55
N PHE A 471 -13.04 22.17 -7.85
CA PHE A 471 -12.01 22.21 -8.89
C PHE A 471 -12.25 23.36 -9.86
N SER A 472 -11.18 24.04 -10.26
CA SER A 472 -11.19 25.06 -11.30
C SER A 472 -11.50 24.45 -12.68
N GLY A 473 -11.82 25.32 -13.64
CA GLY A 473 -12.07 24.93 -15.02
C GLY A 473 -13.53 24.59 -15.33
N GLU A 474 -13.81 24.43 -16.63
CA GLU A 474 -15.11 24.02 -17.14
C GLU A 474 -14.90 22.85 -18.10
N VAL A 475 -15.54 21.73 -17.80
CA VAL A 475 -15.47 20.52 -18.62
C VAL A 475 -16.52 20.63 -19.72
N ARG A 476 -16.10 20.51 -20.98
CA ARG A 476 -16.97 20.44 -22.15
C ARG A 476 -16.70 19.14 -22.91
N ILE A 477 -17.70 18.29 -23.03
CA ILE A 477 -17.65 17.03 -23.79
C ILE A 477 -18.91 16.87 -24.63
N SER A 478 -18.87 16.02 -25.65
CA SER A 478 -20.04 15.72 -26.48
C SER A 478 -20.42 14.24 -26.32
N VAL A 479 -21.71 13.94 -26.19
CA VAL A 479 -22.21 12.56 -25.95
C VAL A 479 -22.30 11.71 -27.22
N ASP A 480 -22.23 12.35 -28.38
CA ASP A 480 -22.15 11.72 -29.72
C ASP A 480 -20.72 11.31 -30.10
N GLU A 481 -19.71 11.87 -29.44
CA GLU A 481 -18.33 11.42 -29.57
C GLU A 481 -18.17 10.06 -28.85
N VAL A 482 -17.68 9.05 -29.59
CA VAL A 482 -17.31 7.76 -29.01
C VAL A 482 -16.19 7.99 -28.01
N GLN A 483 -16.46 7.72 -26.74
CA GLN A 483 -15.43 7.75 -25.73
C GLN A 483 -14.64 6.44 -25.78
N TYR A 484 -13.33 6.51 -25.63
CA TYR A 484 -12.47 5.32 -25.54
C TYR A 484 -11.84 5.25 -24.14
N PRO A 485 -11.61 4.04 -23.60
CA PRO A 485 -10.74 3.86 -22.44
C PRO A 485 -9.41 4.55 -22.71
N ARG A 486 -8.96 5.45 -21.83
CA ARG A 486 -7.68 6.13 -22.03
C ARG A 486 -6.54 5.12 -21.86
N PRO A 487 -5.63 4.93 -22.85
CA PRO A 487 -4.27 4.55 -22.49
C PRO A 487 -3.69 5.69 -21.64
N ILE A 488 -2.91 5.36 -20.60
CA ILE A 488 -2.21 6.37 -19.79
C ILE A 488 -1.25 7.12 -20.72
N ARG A 489 -1.68 8.26 -21.29
CA ARG A 489 -0.79 9.21 -21.95
C ARG A 489 -0.01 9.92 -20.85
N LYS A 490 1.30 9.66 -20.77
CA LYS A 490 2.23 10.58 -20.09
C LYS A 490 2.17 11.92 -20.83
N ASN A 491 2.12 13.02 -20.07
CA ASN A 491 2.25 14.38 -20.58
C ASN A 491 3.54 14.50 -21.42
N SER A 492 3.39 14.71 -22.73
CA SER A 492 4.46 15.17 -23.62
C SER A 492 4.05 16.53 -24.20
N GLU A 493 5.04 17.43 -24.25
CA GLU A 493 5.09 18.72 -24.95
C GLU A 493 4.46 19.95 -24.27
N ASN A 494 5.20 20.61 -23.39
CA ASN A 494 5.02 22.05 -23.16
C ASN A 494 5.60 22.85 -24.34
N HIS A 495 4.81 23.00 -25.41
CA HIS A 495 4.78 24.30 -26.08
C HIS A 495 3.77 25.14 -25.32
N ALA A 496 4.29 26.01 -24.43
CA ALA A 496 3.50 26.88 -23.59
C ALA A 496 2.49 27.69 -24.41
N SER A 497 1.26 27.19 -24.43
CA SER A 497 0.06 27.88 -24.86
C SER A 497 -0.91 27.86 -23.67
N ASN A 498 -1.65 28.95 -23.46
CA ASN A 498 -2.62 29.07 -22.36
C ASN A 498 -3.62 27.90 -22.27
N SER A 499 -3.78 27.10 -23.33
CA SER A 499 -4.63 25.91 -23.41
C SER A 499 -4.18 24.72 -22.55
N GLN A 500 -2.89 24.52 -22.27
CA GLN A 500 -2.44 23.35 -21.49
C GLN A 500 -2.73 23.46 -19.99
N LYS A 501 -2.64 24.67 -19.43
CA LYS A 501 -3.04 24.95 -18.04
C LYS A 501 -4.55 24.72 -17.84
N LEU A 502 -5.36 25.12 -18.84
CA LEU A 502 -6.80 24.84 -18.92
C LEU A 502 -7.13 23.33 -19.02
N GLN A 503 -6.22 22.52 -19.58
CA GLN A 503 -6.45 21.09 -19.83
C GLN A 503 -6.08 20.21 -18.62
N GLU A 504 -5.05 20.60 -17.85
CA GLU A 504 -4.76 19.99 -16.54
C GLU A 504 -5.83 20.33 -15.48
N ASP A 505 -6.35 21.57 -15.52
CA ASP A 505 -7.45 22.04 -14.66
C ASP A 505 -8.77 21.26 -14.89
N CYS A 506 -8.96 20.61 -16.04
CA CYS A 506 -10.21 19.90 -16.39
C CYS A 506 -10.14 18.36 -16.27
N ASN A 507 -9.08 17.80 -15.65
CA ASN A 507 -8.90 16.34 -15.52
C ASN A 507 -10.00 15.65 -14.68
N TRP A 508 -10.69 16.39 -13.81
CA TRP A 508 -11.84 15.87 -13.06
C TRP A 508 -13.03 15.49 -13.98
N GLY A 509 -13.07 16.00 -15.21
CA GLY A 509 -14.06 15.64 -16.24
C GLY A 509 -13.95 14.19 -16.75
N ASN A 510 -12.90 13.45 -16.39
CA ASN A 510 -12.71 12.06 -16.79
C ASN A 510 -13.84 11.14 -16.30
N PHE A 511 -14.42 11.40 -15.11
CA PHE A 511 -15.58 10.63 -14.63
C PHE A 511 -16.82 10.86 -15.48
N ALA A 512 -17.06 12.09 -15.97
CA ALA A 512 -18.17 12.36 -16.88
C ALA A 512 -17.97 11.64 -18.23
N ARG A 513 -16.74 11.63 -18.76
CA ARG A 513 -16.39 10.85 -19.97
C ARG A 513 -16.57 9.36 -19.76
N GLY A 514 -16.16 8.84 -18.60
CA GLY A 514 -16.36 7.45 -18.21
C GLY A 514 -17.84 7.10 -18.13
N ALA A 515 -18.70 7.96 -17.58
CA ALA A 515 -20.14 7.72 -17.52
C ALA A 515 -20.77 7.67 -18.92
N VAL A 516 -20.38 8.58 -19.83
CA VAL A 516 -20.79 8.52 -21.24
C VAL A 516 -20.32 7.21 -21.88
N TYR A 517 -19.06 6.82 -21.67
CA TYR A 517 -18.50 5.56 -22.15
C TYR A 517 -19.29 4.34 -21.67
N ALA A 518 -19.59 4.26 -20.37
CA ALA A 518 -20.27 3.13 -19.76
C ALA A 518 -21.68 2.93 -20.32
N LEU A 519 -22.40 4.02 -20.60
CA LEU A 519 -23.71 3.96 -21.25
C LEU A 519 -23.59 3.62 -22.75
N GLN A 520 -22.64 4.23 -23.47
CA GLN A 520 -22.40 3.94 -24.90
C GLN A 520 -22.01 2.47 -25.13
N SER A 521 -21.10 1.92 -24.31
CA SER A 521 -20.60 0.54 -24.44
C SER A 521 -21.68 -0.52 -24.19
N ARG A 522 -22.82 -0.11 -23.61
CA ARG A 522 -23.99 -0.94 -23.33
C ARG A 522 -25.12 -0.71 -24.33
N GLY A 523 -24.87 0.06 -25.38
CA GLY A 523 -25.78 0.25 -26.52
C GLY A 523 -26.78 1.39 -26.36
N PHE A 524 -26.68 2.23 -25.33
CA PHE A 524 -27.57 3.37 -25.17
C PHE A 524 -27.21 4.49 -26.16
N SER A 525 -28.21 4.96 -26.91
CA SER A 525 -28.08 6.13 -27.78
C SER A 525 -28.35 7.41 -27.00
N ILE A 526 -27.29 8.01 -26.44
CA ILE A 526 -27.38 9.28 -25.72
C ILE A 526 -27.40 10.41 -26.75
N THR A 527 -28.45 11.23 -26.75
CA THR A 527 -28.63 12.34 -27.71
C THR A 527 -28.69 13.71 -27.02
N GLN A 528 -28.82 13.71 -25.70
CA GLN A 528 -28.89 14.90 -24.87
C GLN A 528 -27.75 14.90 -23.85
N GLY A 529 -26.97 15.99 -23.84
CA GLY A 529 -26.02 16.28 -22.79
C GLY A 529 -26.68 17.00 -21.61
N VAL A 530 -25.85 17.51 -20.70
CA VAL A 530 -26.30 18.24 -19.51
C VAL A 530 -25.45 19.49 -19.28
N ILE A 531 -26.09 20.57 -18.85
CA ILE A 531 -25.40 21.73 -18.27
C ILE A 531 -25.55 21.61 -16.76
N GLY A 532 -24.43 21.47 -16.04
CA GLY A 532 -24.48 21.17 -14.61
C GLY A 532 -23.34 21.71 -13.77
N TYR A 533 -23.58 21.74 -12.46
CA TYR A 533 -22.62 22.11 -11.44
C TYR A 533 -22.55 21.00 -10.40
N ILE A 534 -21.35 20.48 -10.15
CA ILE A 534 -21.09 19.40 -9.21
C ILE A 534 -20.36 19.93 -7.97
N SER A 535 -20.82 19.54 -6.80
CA SER A 535 -20.17 19.88 -5.53
C SER A 535 -20.24 18.71 -4.56
N GLY A 536 -19.11 18.37 -3.95
CA GLY A 536 -19.06 17.50 -2.78
C GLY A 536 -19.27 18.27 -1.49
N SER A 537 -19.53 17.53 -0.41
CA SER A 537 -19.61 18.08 0.94
C SER A 537 -18.26 18.64 1.37
N GLU A 538 -18.26 19.83 1.95
CA GLU A 538 -17.04 20.53 2.39
C GLU A 538 -16.23 19.67 3.39
N GLY A 539 -14.92 19.61 3.19
CA GLY A 539 -14.00 18.86 4.06
C GLY A 539 -13.88 17.36 3.74
N PHE A 540 -14.62 16.83 2.75
CA PHE A 540 -14.57 15.43 2.34
C PHE A 540 -13.71 15.16 1.09
N ASP A 541 -12.93 16.14 0.65
CA ASP A 541 -12.07 16.02 -0.53
C ASP A 541 -11.02 14.91 -0.29
N SER A 542 -10.96 13.93 -1.19
CA SER A 542 -10.06 12.76 -1.07
C SER A 542 -10.24 11.94 0.22
N SER A 543 -11.46 11.90 0.77
CA SER A 543 -11.82 11.27 2.05
C SER A 543 -11.61 9.76 2.18
N GLY A 544 -11.58 9.01 1.07
CA GLY A 544 -11.64 7.54 1.10
C GLY A 544 -13.06 6.98 1.34
N LEU A 545 -14.10 7.82 1.24
CA LEU A 545 -15.52 7.43 1.37
C LEU A 545 -16.21 7.14 0.02
N SER A 546 -15.42 6.72 -0.98
CA SER A 546 -15.87 6.51 -2.39
C SER A 546 -16.39 7.74 -3.08
N SER A 547 -15.61 8.82 -3.00
CA SER A 547 -15.88 10.01 -3.80
C SER A 547 -15.87 9.72 -5.31
N SER A 548 -15.10 8.74 -5.81
CA SER A 548 -15.08 8.34 -7.22
C SER A 548 -16.41 7.74 -7.68
N ALA A 549 -16.87 6.68 -7.01
CA ALA A 549 -18.14 6.02 -7.33
C ALA A 549 -19.34 6.97 -7.11
N ALA A 550 -19.30 7.84 -6.09
CA ALA A 550 -20.37 8.83 -5.88
C ALA A 550 -20.45 9.83 -7.04
N VAL A 551 -19.32 10.25 -7.60
CA VAL A 551 -19.25 11.13 -8.77
C VAL A 551 -19.70 10.40 -10.04
N GLY A 552 -19.27 9.17 -10.27
CA GLY A 552 -19.68 8.39 -11.44
C GLY A 552 -21.19 8.09 -11.43
N VAL A 553 -21.75 7.65 -10.30
CA VAL A 553 -23.20 7.49 -10.10
C VAL A 553 -23.95 8.80 -10.32
N ALA A 554 -23.41 9.93 -9.85
CA ALA A 554 -24.05 11.24 -10.06
C ALA A 554 -24.18 11.57 -11.56
N TYR A 555 -23.14 11.31 -12.36
CA TYR A 555 -23.17 11.54 -13.80
C TYR A 555 -24.07 10.57 -14.54
N LEU A 556 -24.05 9.27 -14.18
CA LEU A 556 -24.94 8.27 -14.76
C LEU A 556 -26.41 8.68 -14.59
N LEU A 557 -26.84 8.97 -13.35
CA LEU A 557 -28.21 9.37 -13.05
C LEU A 557 -28.62 10.69 -13.73
N ALA A 558 -27.69 11.64 -13.88
CA ALA A 558 -27.97 12.89 -14.59
C ALA A 558 -28.18 12.67 -16.09
N LEU A 559 -27.31 11.87 -16.73
CA LEU A 559 -27.41 11.52 -18.15
C LEU A 559 -28.66 10.68 -18.44
N GLU A 560 -28.94 9.70 -17.59
CA GLU A 560 -30.18 8.91 -17.65
C GLU A 560 -31.42 9.80 -17.57
N SER A 561 -31.46 10.70 -16.58
CA SER A 561 -32.57 11.63 -16.41
C SER A 561 -32.72 12.58 -17.60
N ALA A 562 -31.62 13.07 -18.17
CA ALA A 562 -31.66 13.97 -19.32
C ALA A 562 -32.14 13.28 -20.61
N ASN A 563 -31.88 11.98 -20.75
CA ASN A 563 -32.25 11.18 -21.92
C ASN A 563 -33.51 10.32 -21.69
N ASN A 564 -34.20 10.49 -20.56
CA ASN A 564 -35.37 9.70 -20.16
C ASN A 564 -35.12 8.18 -20.17
N LEU A 565 -33.90 7.76 -19.80
CA LEU A 565 -33.55 6.36 -19.63
C LEU A 565 -34.04 5.88 -18.26
N THR A 566 -34.61 4.68 -18.22
CA THR A 566 -34.99 4.02 -16.97
C THR A 566 -34.10 2.82 -16.77
N ILE A 567 -33.02 3.02 -16.01
CA ILE A 567 -32.02 1.98 -15.75
C ILE A 567 -32.18 1.52 -14.29
N PRO A 568 -32.29 0.21 -14.03
CA PRO A 568 -32.41 -0.27 -12.66
C PRO A 568 -31.10 -0.05 -11.90
N PRO A 569 -31.15 0.19 -10.57
CA PRO A 569 -29.95 0.39 -9.75
C PRO A 569 -28.90 -0.74 -9.90
N THR A 570 -29.34 -1.98 -10.13
CA THR A 570 -28.46 -3.13 -10.33
C THR A 570 -27.60 -3.04 -11.59
N GLU A 571 -28.10 -2.40 -12.65
CA GLU A 571 -27.32 -2.15 -13.86
C GLU A 571 -26.36 -0.97 -13.66
N ASN A 572 -26.82 0.09 -12.98
CA ASN A 572 -25.97 1.25 -12.65
C ASN A 572 -24.76 0.88 -11.77
N ILE A 573 -24.88 -0.17 -10.95
CA ILE A 573 -23.74 -0.73 -10.22
C ILE A 573 -22.65 -1.21 -11.18
N GLU A 574 -23.03 -1.91 -12.25
CA GLU A 574 -22.08 -2.40 -13.24
C GLU A 574 -21.56 -1.28 -14.14
N TYR A 575 -22.37 -0.28 -14.46
CA TYR A 575 -21.94 0.85 -15.28
C TYR A 575 -20.91 1.70 -14.55
N ASP A 576 -21.11 1.99 -13.26
CA ASP A 576 -20.10 2.71 -12.49
C ASP A 576 -18.83 1.86 -12.25
N ARG A 577 -18.97 0.54 -12.08
CA ARG A 577 -17.81 -0.36 -12.08
C ARG A 577 -17.03 -0.31 -13.39
N VAL A 578 -17.70 -0.24 -14.55
CA VAL A 578 -17.05 -0.08 -15.86
C VAL A 578 -16.26 1.22 -15.92
N ILE A 579 -16.78 2.32 -15.36
CA ILE A 579 -16.04 3.59 -15.23
C ILE A 579 -14.72 3.32 -14.50
N GLU A 580 -14.75 2.70 -13.33
CA GLU A 580 -13.53 2.52 -12.53
C GLU A 580 -12.57 1.47 -13.11
N ASN A 581 -13.08 0.35 -13.63
CA ASN A 581 -12.27 -0.77 -14.10
C ASN A 581 -11.70 -0.54 -15.50
N GLU A 582 -12.56 -0.15 -16.45
CA GLU A 582 -12.17 -0.02 -17.85
C GLU A 582 -11.59 1.36 -18.16
N TYR A 583 -12.18 2.43 -17.60
CA TYR A 583 -11.73 3.80 -17.88
C TYR A 583 -10.53 4.22 -17.04
N PHE A 584 -10.47 3.80 -15.76
CA PHE A 584 -9.39 4.16 -14.83
C PHE A 584 -8.42 3.02 -14.48
N GLY A 585 -8.68 1.78 -14.92
CA GLY A 585 -7.76 0.64 -14.71
C GLY A 585 -7.71 0.09 -13.27
N LEU A 586 -8.71 0.39 -12.44
CA LEU A 586 -8.82 -0.17 -11.10
C LEU A 586 -9.36 -1.60 -11.14
N ARG A 587 -9.03 -2.44 -10.15
CA ARG A 587 -9.58 -3.82 -10.04
C ARG A 587 -10.47 -4.00 -8.82
N ASN A 588 -11.27 -2.99 -8.50
CA ASN A 588 -12.20 -3.01 -7.38
C ASN A 588 -13.47 -3.81 -7.68
N GLY A 589 -14.16 -4.24 -6.62
CA GLY A 589 -15.45 -4.93 -6.72
C GLY A 589 -16.61 -3.95 -6.81
N ILE A 590 -17.79 -4.39 -6.40
CA ILE A 590 -19.06 -3.66 -6.54
C ILE A 590 -19.54 -2.98 -5.25
N LEU A 591 -18.77 -3.06 -4.16
CA LEU A 591 -19.18 -2.59 -2.82
C LEU A 591 -19.62 -1.13 -2.85
N ASP A 592 -18.80 -0.26 -3.43
CA ASP A 592 -18.97 1.18 -3.37
C ASP A 592 -20.24 1.63 -4.08
N GLN A 593 -20.40 1.18 -5.33
CA GLN A 593 -21.57 1.41 -6.16
C GLN A 593 -22.84 0.88 -5.53
N SER A 594 -22.78 -0.36 -5.03
CA SER A 594 -23.93 -1.04 -4.41
C SER A 594 -24.38 -0.28 -3.17
N ALA A 595 -23.44 0.16 -2.34
CA ALA A 595 -23.74 0.96 -1.16
C ALA A 595 -24.49 2.24 -1.52
N ILE A 596 -23.98 2.99 -2.51
CA ILE A 596 -24.53 4.28 -2.94
C ILE A 596 -25.92 4.12 -3.53
N LEU A 597 -26.17 3.07 -4.31
CA LEU A 597 -27.42 2.88 -5.06
C LEU A 597 -28.51 2.11 -4.28
N LEU A 598 -28.13 1.24 -3.34
CA LEU A 598 -29.07 0.31 -2.69
C LEU A 598 -29.34 0.61 -1.21
N SER A 599 -28.53 1.45 -0.55
CA SER A 599 -28.72 1.71 0.89
C SER A 599 -30.00 2.48 1.20
N ARG A 600 -30.46 2.34 2.44
CA ARG A 600 -31.65 3.02 2.96
C ARG A 600 -31.39 3.50 4.37
N HIS A 601 -31.95 4.67 4.69
CA HIS A 601 -31.83 5.24 6.03
C HIS A 601 -32.33 4.23 7.10
N GLY A 602 -31.58 4.12 8.19
CA GLY A 602 -31.88 3.21 9.30
C GLY A 602 -31.69 1.72 9.01
N CYS A 603 -31.13 1.34 7.86
CA CYS A 603 -30.84 -0.05 7.49
C CYS A 603 -29.33 -0.29 7.35
N LEU A 604 -28.90 -1.52 7.59
CA LEU A 604 -27.61 -2.03 7.16
C LEU A 604 -27.82 -2.81 5.86
N THR A 605 -27.17 -2.38 4.79
CA THR A 605 -27.22 -3.08 3.50
C THR A 605 -26.26 -4.26 3.55
N CYS A 606 -26.75 -5.46 3.25
CA CYS A 606 -25.94 -6.65 3.02
C CYS A 606 -25.92 -6.94 1.52
N MET A 607 -24.74 -7.20 0.96
CA MET A 607 -24.56 -7.51 -0.45
C MET A 607 -23.66 -8.73 -0.60
N ASP A 608 -24.13 -9.74 -1.32
CA ASP A 608 -23.31 -10.86 -1.78
C ASP A 608 -22.67 -10.47 -3.11
N CYS A 609 -21.36 -10.26 -3.14
CA CYS A 609 -20.67 -9.81 -4.33
C CYS A 609 -20.47 -10.91 -5.39
N LYS A 610 -20.71 -12.18 -5.04
CA LYS A 610 -20.69 -13.30 -5.99
C LYS A 610 -22.01 -13.39 -6.75
N THR A 611 -23.13 -13.36 -6.03
CA THR A 611 -24.48 -13.54 -6.62
C THR A 611 -25.14 -12.22 -7.03
N LYS A 612 -24.64 -11.10 -6.51
CA LYS A 612 -25.20 -9.74 -6.63
C LYS A 612 -26.56 -9.56 -5.93
N GLU A 613 -26.92 -10.50 -5.05
CA GLU A 613 -28.11 -10.36 -4.22
C GLU A 613 -27.87 -9.39 -3.06
N HIS A 614 -28.87 -8.56 -2.75
CA HIS A 614 -28.81 -7.61 -1.63
C HIS A 614 -30.00 -7.77 -0.68
N LYS A 615 -29.77 -7.43 0.59
CA LYS A 615 -30.79 -7.40 1.64
C LYS A 615 -30.64 -6.16 2.51
N LEU A 616 -31.76 -5.56 2.89
CA LEU A 616 -31.80 -4.45 3.84
C LEU A 616 -32.15 -4.99 5.22
N ILE A 617 -31.21 -4.89 6.15
CA ILE A 617 -31.41 -5.36 7.53
C ILE A 617 -31.78 -4.17 8.41
N ARG A 618 -33.01 -4.19 8.93
CA ARG A 618 -33.48 -3.22 9.92
C ARG A 618 -33.24 -3.76 11.32
N PRO A 619 -32.71 -2.96 12.26
CA PRO A 619 -32.63 -3.38 13.65
C PRO A 619 -34.05 -3.47 14.25
N LEU A 620 -34.32 -4.50 15.05
CA LEU A 620 -35.62 -4.66 15.73
C LEU A 620 -35.90 -3.50 16.70
N LYS A 621 -34.90 -3.17 17.52
CA LYS A 621 -34.90 -2.03 18.43
C LYS A 621 -33.46 -1.69 18.78
N LEU A 622 -33.04 -0.46 18.50
CA LEU A 622 -31.73 0.02 18.95
C LEU A 622 -31.78 0.24 20.46
N GLN A 623 -30.82 -0.33 21.19
CA GLN A 623 -30.70 -0.13 22.64
C GLN A 623 -30.26 1.30 22.98
N LYS A 624 -29.49 1.92 22.08
CA LYS A 624 -28.99 3.30 22.14
C LYS A 624 -29.00 3.91 20.74
N PHE A 625 -29.12 5.23 20.67
CA PHE A 625 -28.86 5.95 19.42
C PHE A 625 -27.35 6.00 19.17
N TYR A 626 -26.97 6.05 17.89
CA TYR A 626 -25.57 6.13 17.48
C TYR A 626 -25.37 7.25 16.48
N LYS A 627 -24.14 7.74 16.41
CA LYS A 627 -23.63 8.56 15.31
C LYS A 627 -22.44 7.87 14.65
N ILE A 628 -22.03 8.37 13.50
CA ILE A 628 -20.85 7.91 12.77
C ILE A 628 -19.81 9.03 12.82
N LEU A 629 -18.66 8.76 13.43
CA LEU A 629 -17.52 9.66 13.33
C LEU A 629 -16.73 9.33 12.07
N VAL A 630 -16.41 10.35 11.28
CA VAL A 630 -15.47 10.28 10.16
C VAL A 630 -14.25 11.12 10.53
N ALA A 631 -13.13 10.47 10.80
CA ALA A 631 -11.90 11.14 11.22
C ALA A 631 -10.85 11.08 10.09
N PHE A 632 -10.35 12.22 9.66
CA PHE A 632 -9.44 12.34 8.52
C PHE A 632 -7.98 12.28 8.95
N SER A 633 -7.16 11.58 8.16
CA SER A 633 -5.72 11.48 8.43
C SER A 633 -4.88 12.67 7.95
N GLY A 634 -5.46 13.62 7.22
CA GLY A 634 -4.70 14.71 6.58
C GLY A 634 -3.85 14.29 5.38
N LEU A 635 -3.65 12.98 5.18
CA LEU A 635 -2.86 12.44 4.08
C LEU A 635 -3.66 12.48 2.76
N ARG A 636 -3.36 13.46 1.89
CA ARG A 636 -4.08 13.69 0.62
C ARG A 636 -3.55 12.83 -0.53
N ASN A 637 -2.24 12.63 -0.61
CA ASN A 637 -1.62 11.78 -1.62
C ASN A 637 -1.47 10.36 -1.09
N ALA A 638 -1.82 9.37 -1.91
CA ALA A 638 -1.46 7.99 -1.59
C ALA A 638 0.07 7.92 -1.53
N LEU A 639 0.61 7.35 -0.45
CA LEU A 639 2.05 7.12 -0.36
C LEU A 639 2.45 6.25 -1.55
N THR A 640 3.38 6.74 -2.37
CA THR A 640 3.89 6.09 -3.59
C THR A 640 4.67 4.80 -3.31
N ASN A 641 4.77 4.41 -2.03
CA ASN A 641 5.55 3.28 -1.54
C ASN A 641 4.61 2.20 -0.94
N ASN A 642 3.97 1.38 -1.77
CA ASN A 642 3.50 0.03 -1.39
C ASN A 642 2.86 -0.69 -2.59
N PRO A 643 2.78 -2.05 -2.59
CA PRO A 643 1.97 -2.79 -3.55
C PRO A 643 0.55 -2.24 -3.46
N GLY A 644 0.09 -1.59 -4.53
CA GLY A 644 -1.21 -0.93 -4.54
C GLY A 644 -2.36 -1.91 -4.34
N TYR A 645 -3.58 -1.39 -4.24
CA TYR A 645 -4.81 -2.18 -4.14
C TYR A 645 -4.84 -3.38 -5.13
N ASN A 646 -4.41 -3.16 -6.37
CA ASN A 646 -4.36 -4.19 -7.41
C ASN A 646 -3.38 -5.35 -7.10
N CYS A 647 -2.32 -5.12 -6.32
CA CYS A 647 -1.42 -6.21 -5.88
C CYS A 647 -2.14 -7.13 -4.89
N ARG A 648 -2.88 -6.57 -3.93
CA ARG A 648 -3.68 -7.35 -2.97
C ARG A 648 -4.73 -8.20 -3.67
N VAL A 649 -5.37 -7.66 -4.71
CA VAL A 649 -6.28 -8.43 -5.59
C VAL A 649 -5.56 -9.65 -6.19
N ALA A 650 -4.34 -9.46 -6.72
CA ALA A 650 -3.57 -10.53 -7.33
C ALA A 650 -3.12 -11.60 -6.31
N GLU A 651 -2.72 -11.19 -5.11
CA GLU A 651 -2.35 -12.08 -4.01
C GLU A 651 -3.54 -12.95 -3.57
N CYS A 652 -4.75 -12.36 -3.42
CA CYS A 652 -5.96 -13.14 -3.14
C CYS A 652 -6.26 -14.16 -4.25
N GLN A 653 -6.12 -13.76 -5.53
CA GLN A 653 -6.31 -14.67 -6.66
C GLN A 653 -5.28 -15.80 -6.69
N GLN A 654 -4.04 -15.53 -6.28
CA GLN A 654 -3.00 -16.56 -6.19
C GLN A 654 -3.30 -17.55 -5.06
N ALA A 655 -3.75 -17.06 -3.90
CA ALA A 655 -4.22 -17.91 -2.81
C ALA A 655 -5.39 -18.79 -3.27
N ALA A 656 -6.37 -18.23 -3.99
CA ALA A 656 -7.49 -18.99 -4.55
C ALA A 656 -7.03 -20.07 -5.53
N ARG A 657 -6.13 -19.75 -6.49
CA ARG A 657 -5.56 -20.74 -7.43
C ARG A 657 -4.95 -21.92 -6.71
N PHE A 658 -4.16 -21.66 -5.68
CA PHE A 658 -3.52 -22.70 -4.90
C PHE A 658 -4.55 -23.60 -4.21
N LEU A 659 -5.51 -23.01 -3.49
CA LEU A 659 -6.52 -23.75 -2.75
C LEU A 659 -7.43 -24.58 -3.67
N LEU A 660 -7.85 -24.00 -4.80
CA LEU A 660 -8.65 -24.69 -5.82
C LEU A 660 -7.91 -25.87 -6.42
N LYS A 661 -6.62 -25.69 -6.74
CA LYS A 661 -5.79 -26.79 -7.24
C LYS A 661 -5.63 -27.89 -6.20
N ALA A 662 -5.36 -27.54 -4.95
CA ALA A 662 -5.23 -28.49 -3.86
C ALA A 662 -6.51 -29.30 -3.61
N SER A 663 -7.69 -28.69 -3.83
CA SER A 663 -8.99 -29.35 -3.68
C SER A 663 -9.50 -30.06 -4.95
N GLY A 664 -8.71 -30.15 -6.03
CA GLY A 664 -9.13 -30.76 -7.29
C GLY A 664 -10.12 -29.95 -8.14
N ASN A 665 -10.25 -28.65 -7.87
CA ASN A 665 -11.16 -27.72 -8.53
C ASN A 665 -10.42 -26.69 -9.41
N GLU A 666 -9.31 -27.07 -10.04
CA GLU A 666 -8.43 -26.16 -10.79
C GLU A 666 -9.07 -25.48 -12.01
N ASN A 667 -10.21 -25.99 -12.48
CA ASN A 667 -10.97 -25.41 -13.59
C ASN A 667 -11.83 -24.19 -13.18
N MET A 668 -11.99 -23.92 -11.89
CA MET A 668 -12.76 -22.76 -11.43
C MET A 668 -11.95 -21.47 -11.51
N GLU A 669 -12.64 -20.36 -11.79
CA GLU A 669 -12.04 -19.04 -11.75
C GLU A 669 -11.40 -18.76 -10.38
N PRO A 670 -10.21 -18.14 -10.34
CA PRO A 670 -9.40 -18.04 -9.13
C PRO A 670 -9.86 -16.92 -8.19
N TYR A 671 -11.07 -17.04 -7.66
CA TYR A 671 -11.63 -16.18 -6.64
C TYR A 671 -11.81 -16.96 -5.34
N LEU A 672 -11.54 -16.32 -4.20
CA LEU A 672 -11.68 -16.97 -2.90
C LEU A 672 -13.14 -17.39 -2.59
N CYS A 673 -14.15 -16.76 -3.21
CA CYS A 673 -15.55 -17.22 -3.12
C CYS A 673 -15.85 -18.55 -3.81
N ASN A 674 -14.93 -19.06 -4.64
CA ASN A 674 -15.04 -20.38 -5.27
C ASN A 674 -14.34 -21.47 -4.45
N VAL A 675 -13.64 -21.10 -3.37
CA VAL A 675 -13.03 -22.06 -2.45
C VAL A 675 -14.03 -22.38 -1.34
N GLU A 676 -14.41 -23.64 -1.21
CA GLU A 676 -15.29 -24.09 -0.13
C GLU A 676 -14.59 -23.93 1.25
N PRO A 677 -15.32 -23.53 2.31
CA PRO A 677 -14.73 -23.34 3.65
C PRO A 677 -13.97 -24.56 4.16
N GLU A 678 -14.46 -25.77 3.90
CA GLU A 678 -13.82 -27.02 4.31
C GLU A 678 -12.50 -27.24 3.57
N ALA A 679 -12.44 -26.89 2.28
CA ALA A 679 -11.21 -26.95 1.49
C ALA A 679 -10.19 -25.92 2.00
N TYR A 680 -10.64 -24.71 2.35
CA TYR A 680 -9.76 -23.73 2.98
C TYR A 680 -9.20 -24.24 4.31
N GLU A 681 -10.02 -24.72 5.23
CA GLU A 681 -9.53 -25.20 6.54
C GLU A 681 -8.55 -26.38 6.39
N MET A 682 -8.76 -27.26 5.41
CA MET A 682 -7.87 -28.39 5.13
C MET A 682 -6.52 -27.98 4.54
N TYR A 683 -6.49 -27.00 3.63
CA TYR A 683 -5.28 -26.65 2.87
C TYR A 683 -4.62 -25.32 3.26
N LYS A 684 -5.21 -24.52 4.15
CA LYS A 684 -4.65 -23.20 4.52
C LYS A 684 -3.24 -23.27 5.09
N GLY A 685 -2.87 -24.37 5.74
CA GLY A 685 -1.53 -24.59 6.27
C GLY A 685 -0.44 -24.74 5.20
N ASN A 686 -0.83 -24.96 3.95
CA ASN A 686 0.08 -25.17 2.82
C ASN A 686 0.26 -23.89 1.98
N LEU A 687 -0.46 -22.81 2.29
CA LEU A 687 -0.30 -21.52 1.63
C LEU A 687 1.02 -20.87 2.06
N GLU A 688 1.68 -20.20 1.11
CA GLU A 688 2.78 -19.29 1.42
C GLU A 688 2.32 -18.24 2.46
N PRO A 689 3.17 -17.82 3.43
CA PRO A 689 2.75 -16.97 4.54
C PRO A 689 1.97 -15.71 4.14
N LEU A 690 2.35 -15.04 3.05
CA LEU A 690 1.67 -13.84 2.58
C LEU A 690 0.28 -14.17 2.02
N LEU A 691 0.17 -15.22 1.20
CA LEU A 691 -1.11 -15.69 0.65
C LEU A 691 -2.03 -16.22 1.76
N ALA A 692 -1.46 -16.89 2.77
CA ALA A 692 -2.17 -17.38 3.94
C ALA A 692 -2.86 -16.23 4.69
N LYS A 693 -2.16 -15.10 4.88
CA LYS A 693 -2.73 -13.89 5.48
C LYS A 693 -3.90 -13.33 4.65
N ARG A 694 -3.78 -13.26 3.32
CA ARG A 694 -4.86 -12.77 2.45
C ARG A 694 -6.09 -13.66 2.48
N ALA A 695 -5.90 -14.97 2.42
CA ALA A 695 -6.99 -15.93 2.56
C ALA A 695 -7.63 -15.85 3.96
N GLU A 696 -6.83 -15.79 5.02
CA GLU A 696 -7.31 -15.63 6.40
C GLU A 696 -8.14 -14.34 6.57
N HIS A 697 -7.70 -13.22 5.98
CA HIS A 697 -8.51 -12.00 5.95
C HIS A 697 -9.88 -12.27 5.31
N TYR A 698 -9.90 -12.86 4.11
CA TYR A 698 -11.13 -13.12 3.37
C TYR A 698 -12.13 -14.00 4.13
N PHE A 699 -11.69 -15.16 4.61
CA PHE A 699 -12.58 -16.12 5.28
C PHE A 699 -13.02 -15.61 6.65
N SER A 700 -12.12 -15.00 7.43
CA SER A 700 -12.47 -14.44 8.74
C SER A 700 -13.37 -13.21 8.61
N GLU A 701 -13.22 -12.39 7.56
CA GLU A 701 -14.07 -11.22 7.31
C GLU A 701 -15.49 -11.62 6.92
N ASN A 702 -15.66 -12.62 6.06
CA ASN A 702 -17.00 -13.17 5.75
C ASN A 702 -17.70 -13.66 7.03
N LYS A 703 -16.99 -14.39 7.91
CA LYS A 703 -17.52 -14.82 9.21
C LYS A 703 -17.91 -13.62 10.09
N ARG A 704 -17.10 -12.54 10.09
CA ARG A 704 -17.40 -11.30 10.83
C ARG A 704 -18.64 -10.59 10.29
N VAL A 705 -18.81 -10.52 8.96
CA VAL A 705 -19.98 -9.90 8.33
C VAL A 705 -21.26 -10.60 8.76
N ILE A 706 -21.31 -11.94 8.68
CA ILE A 706 -22.50 -12.72 9.09
C ILE A 706 -22.88 -12.42 10.54
N LYS A 707 -21.92 -12.51 11.48
CA LYS A 707 -22.13 -12.18 12.89
C LYS A 707 -22.55 -10.72 13.11
N GLY A 708 -22.01 -9.82 12.31
CA GLY A 708 -22.33 -8.40 12.37
C GLY A 708 -23.75 -8.09 11.93
N LEU A 709 -24.27 -8.81 10.92
CA LEU A 709 -25.67 -8.70 10.51
C LEU A 709 -26.62 -9.15 11.63
N GLU A 710 -26.27 -10.21 12.36
CA GLU A 710 -27.03 -10.68 13.54
C GLU A 710 -26.98 -9.67 14.69
N ALA A 711 -25.80 -9.13 14.99
CA ALA A 711 -25.63 -8.09 16.02
C ALA A 711 -26.42 -6.82 15.67
N TRP A 712 -26.39 -6.40 14.40
CA TRP A 712 -27.18 -5.28 13.91
C TRP A 712 -28.69 -5.54 13.99
N ALA A 713 -29.16 -6.68 13.49
CA ALA A 713 -30.58 -7.05 13.51
C ALA A 713 -31.16 -7.07 14.93
N SER A 714 -30.38 -7.55 15.91
CA SER A 714 -30.75 -7.58 17.33
C SER A 714 -30.58 -6.24 18.06
N GLY A 715 -30.01 -5.21 17.41
CA GLY A 715 -29.76 -3.90 18.00
C GLY A 715 -28.59 -3.87 19.00
N ASN A 716 -27.72 -4.89 19.00
CA ASN A 716 -26.54 -4.98 19.86
C ASN A 716 -25.35 -4.22 19.26
N LEU A 717 -25.36 -2.89 19.45
CA LEU A 717 -24.33 -1.99 18.94
C LEU A 717 -22.94 -2.26 19.56
N GLN A 718 -22.89 -2.76 20.80
CA GLN A 718 -21.62 -3.11 21.46
C GLN A 718 -20.91 -4.24 20.72
N GLU A 719 -21.63 -5.32 20.40
CA GLU A 719 -21.06 -6.44 19.67
C GLU A 719 -20.75 -6.07 18.22
N PHE A 720 -21.65 -5.30 17.58
CA PHE A 720 -21.41 -4.79 16.24
C PHE A 720 -20.12 -3.95 16.16
N GLY A 721 -19.90 -3.04 17.11
CA GLY A 721 -18.69 -2.24 17.21
C GLY A 721 -17.41 -3.06 17.45
N LYS A 722 -17.46 -4.09 18.30
CA LYS A 722 -16.33 -5.01 18.48
C LYS A 722 -15.96 -5.72 17.18
N LEU A 723 -16.96 -6.15 16.40
CA LEU A 723 -16.73 -6.78 15.10
C LEU A 723 -16.13 -5.79 14.09
N ILE A 724 -16.58 -4.53 14.09
CA ILE A 724 -16.00 -3.46 13.25
C ILE A 724 -14.51 -3.29 13.58
N SER A 725 -14.17 -3.23 14.87
CA SER A 725 -12.78 -3.10 15.33
C SER A 725 -11.94 -4.31 14.94
N ALA A 726 -12.49 -5.52 15.09
CA ALA A 726 -11.81 -6.74 14.65
C ALA A 726 -11.59 -6.79 13.13
N SER A 727 -12.53 -6.26 12.34
CA SER A 727 -12.37 -6.07 10.89
C SER A 727 -11.22 -5.11 10.60
N GLY A 728 -11.18 -3.94 11.25
CA GLY A 728 -10.09 -2.97 11.13
C GLY A 728 -8.71 -3.57 11.48
N LEU A 729 -8.63 -4.35 12.57
CA LEU A 729 -7.41 -5.05 12.94
C LEU A 729 -6.99 -6.09 11.90
N SER A 730 -7.94 -6.84 11.33
CA SER A 730 -7.65 -7.80 10.27
C SER A 730 -7.17 -7.11 8.98
N SER A 731 -7.71 -5.94 8.64
CA SER A 731 -7.20 -5.12 7.55
C SER A 731 -5.74 -4.72 7.77
N ILE A 732 -5.35 -4.40 9.02
CA ILE A 732 -3.97 -4.06 9.39
C ILE A 732 -3.04 -5.28 9.34
N GLN A 733 -3.44 -6.41 9.94
CA GLN A 733 -2.55 -7.54 10.20
C GLN A 733 -2.56 -8.59 9.08
N ASN A 734 -3.74 -8.91 8.55
CA ASN A 734 -3.93 -9.98 7.57
C ASN A 734 -4.01 -9.44 6.14
N TYR A 735 -4.63 -8.29 5.93
CA TYR A 735 -4.66 -7.65 4.60
C TYR A 735 -3.46 -6.72 4.37
N GLU A 736 -2.77 -6.34 5.44
CA GLU A 736 -1.57 -5.48 5.42
C GLU A 736 -1.81 -4.17 4.66
N CYS A 737 -2.91 -3.51 5.00
CA CYS A 737 -3.21 -2.13 4.61
C CYS A 737 -3.21 -1.19 5.83
N GLY A 738 -3.27 0.13 5.59
CA GLY A 738 -3.13 1.16 6.62
C GLY A 738 -1.73 1.78 6.63
N CYS A 739 -1.67 3.07 6.29
CA CYS A 739 -0.50 3.89 6.56
C CYS A 739 -0.38 4.22 8.07
N VAL A 740 0.82 4.62 8.52
CA VAL A 740 1.08 4.96 9.94
C VAL A 740 0.06 5.96 10.50
N PRO A 741 -0.26 7.08 9.80
CA PRO A 741 -1.25 8.03 10.30
C PRO A 741 -2.65 7.43 10.50
N LEU A 742 -3.08 6.52 9.61
CA LEU A 742 -4.37 5.84 9.75
C LEU A 742 -4.36 4.86 10.93
N LYS A 743 -3.29 4.07 11.10
CA LYS A 743 -3.16 3.13 12.22
C LYS A 743 -3.25 3.83 13.56
N GLN A 744 -2.55 4.95 13.72
CA GLN A 744 -2.63 5.77 14.94
C GLN A 744 -4.03 6.36 15.14
N LEU A 745 -4.66 6.85 14.07
CA LEU A 745 -6.01 7.40 14.15
C LEU A 745 -7.04 6.34 14.57
N TYR A 746 -6.91 5.12 14.05
CA TYR A 746 -7.70 3.97 14.49
C TYR A 746 -7.50 3.65 15.97
N GLU A 747 -6.25 3.60 16.45
CA GLU A 747 -5.95 3.37 17.87
C GLU A 747 -6.51 4.48 18.78
N ILE A 748 -6.48 5.74 18.33
CA ILE A 748 -7.07 6.87 19.05
C ILE A 748 -8.59 6.72 19.13
N LEU A 749 -9.26 6.40 18.02
CA LEU A 749 -10.71 6.22 17.99
C LEU A 749 -11.17 5.11 18.94
N LEU A 750 -10.43 4.01 19.04
CA LEU A 750 -10.78 2.92 19.98
C LEU A 750 -10.70 3.32 21.46
N ARG A 751 -9.93 4.38 21.79
CA ARG A 751 -9.84 4.92 23.15
C ARG A 751 -10.85 6.04 23.42
N ALA A 752 -11.53 6.54 22.40
CA ALA A 752 -12.39 7.71 22.53
C ALA A 752 -13.69 7.37 23.31
N PRO A 753 -14.20 8.30 24.13
CA PRO A 753 -15.42 8.09 24.91
C PRO A 753 -16.61 7.65 24.05
N GLY A 754 -17.36 6.67 24.52
CA GLY A 754 -18.60 6.21 23.85
C GLY A 754 -18.42 5.52 22.50
N VAL A 755 -17.20 5.33 21.99
CA VAL A 755 -16.98 4.61 20.73
C VAL A 755 -17.25 3.12 20.91
N PHE A 756 -18.19 2.58 20.12
CA PHE A 756 -18.48 1.15 20.06
C PHE A 756 -17.40 0.39 19.29
N GLY A 757 -16.88 1.00 18.24
CA GLY A 757 -15.80 0.44 17.43
C GLY A 757 -15.44 1.30 16.22
N ALA A 758 -14.25 1.07 15.69
CA ALA A 758 -13.68 1.87 14.62
C ALA A 758 -12.94 1.00 13.58
N ARG A 759 -12.74 1.52 12.38
CA ARG A 759 -11.89 0.91 11.34
C ARG A 759 -11.49 1.92 10.27
N PHE A 760 -10.61 1.53 9.36
CA PHE A 760 -10.32 2.31 8.16
C PHE A 760 -11.49 2.31 7.18
N SER A 761 -11.66 3.39 6.44
CA SER A 761 -12.54 3.41 5.27
C SER A 761 -11.73 3.44 3.96
N GLY A 762 -12.28 2.82 2.92
CA GLY A 762 -11.64 2.70 1.61
C GLY A 762 -10.43 1.76 1.60
N ALA A 763 -9.50 1.99 0.66
CA ALA A 763 -8.40 1.06 0.38
C ALA A 763 -7.29 1.01 1.46
N GLY A 764 -7.32 1.91 2.46
CA GLY A 764 -6.36 1.93 3.57
C GLY A 764 -4.99 2.57 3.27
N PHE A 765 -4.78 3.16 2.09
CA PHE A 765 -3.51 3.82 1.72
C PHE A 765 -3.51 5.34 1.90
N ARG A 766 -4.68 5.93 2.16
CA ARG A 766 -4.98 7.33 2.52
C ARG A 766 -6.42 7.42 3.04
N GLY A 767 -6.87 8.61 3.42
CA GLY A 767 -8.28 8.89 3.68
C GLY A 767 -8.62 8.98 5.18
N CYS A 768 -9.67 8.29 5.60
CA CYS A 768 -10.26 8.42 6.93
C CYS A 768 -10.42 7.09 7.67
N CYS A 769 -10.59 7.20 8.99
CA CYS A 769 -11.17 6.16 9.81
C CYS A 769 -12.64 6.49 10.09
N VAL A 770 -13.45 5.46 10.23
CA VAL A 770 -14.86 5.56 10.60
C VAL A 770 -15.09 4.87 11.94
N ALA A 771 -15.91 5.46 12.81
CA ALA A 771 -16.27 4.88 14.08
C ALA A 771 -17.77 5.01 14.36
N PHE A 772 -18.35 3.98 14.96
CA PHE A 772 -19.69 4.05 15.53
C PHE A 772 -19.56 4.51 16.98
N VAL A 773 -20.27 5.57 17.34
CA VAL A 773 -20.21 6.19 18.67
C VAL A 773 -21.61 6.33 19.24
N ASP A 774 -21.73 6.18 20.55
CA ASP A 774 -22.93 6.56 21.30
C ASP A 774 -23.29 8.03 20.99
N ALA A 775 -24.54 8.29 20.64
CA ALA A 775 -24.96 9.62 20.21
C ALA A 775 -24.74 10.68 21.30
N ASP A 776 -24.85 10.30 22.57
CA ASP A 776 -24.67 11.21 23.71
C ASP A 776 -23.19 11.63 23.90
N PHE A 777 -22.25 10.85 23.37
CA PHE A 777 -20.80 11.08 23.50
C PHE A 777 -20.15 11.56 22.20
N ALA A 778 -20.92 11.76 21.12
CA ALA A 778 -20.36 11.99 19.79
C ALA A 778 -19.45 13.25 19.71
N GLU A 779 -19.86 14.35 20.34
CA GLU A 779 -19.08 15.60 20.37
C GLU A 779 -17.83 15.50 21.25
N GLU A 780 -17.96 14.84 22.41
CA GLU A 780 -16.83 14.58 23.31
C GLU A 780 -15.79 13.69 22.62
N ALA A 781 -16.24 12.60 21.98
CA ALA A 781 -15.39 11.70 21.22
C ALA A 781 -14.69 12.40 20.06
N ALA A 782 -15.42 13.22 19.30
CA ALA A 782 -14.83 13.99 18.19
C ALA A 782 -13.75 14.95 18.69
N SER A 783 -13.99 15.64 19.81
CA SER A 783 -13.02 16.55 20.44
C SER A 783 -11.77 15.81 20.92
N PHE A 784 -11.96 14.69 21.63
CA PHE A 784 -10.88 13.81 22.08
C PHE A 784 -10.00 13.35 20.92
N VAL A 785 -10.60 12.90 19.81
CA VAL A 785 -9.87 12.42 18.64
C VAL A 785 -9.07 13.55 17.99
N ARG A 786 -9.63 14.76 17.85
CA ARG A 786 -8.91 15.91 17.29
C ARG A 786 -7.66 16.25 18.11
N GLU A 787 -7.79 16.30 19.44
CA GLU A 787 -6.68 16.63 20.33
C GLU A 787 -5.58 15.57 20.35
N GLU A 788 -5.96 14.29 20.47
CA GLU A 788 -4.99 13.20 20.50
C GLU A 788 -4.30 12.99 19.15
N TYR A 789 -5.02 13.20 18.04
CA TYR A 789 -4.43 13.08 16.71
C TYR A 789 -3.46 14.21 16.40
N LEU A 790 -3.76 15.45 16.84
CA LEU A 790 -2.83 16.58 16.73
C LEU A 790 -1.51 16.31 17.47
N LYS A 791 -1.55 15.62 18.62
CA LYS A 791 -0.34 15.21 19.34
C LYS A 791 0.45 14.13 18.60
N ALA A 792 -0.25 13.16 18.01
CA ALA A 792 0.36 12.03 17.32
C ALA A 792 0.93 12.37 15.93
N GLN A 793 0.29 13.30 15.21
CA GLN A 793 0.58 13.66 13.82
C GLN A 793 0.43 15.19 13.61
N PRO A 794 1.27 16.03 14.24
CA PRO A 794 1.09 17.49 14.26
C PRO A 794 1.13 18.13 12.87
N GLU A 795 2.02 17.68 11.99
CA GLU A 795 2.15 18.22 10.63
C GLU A 795 0.90 17.94 9.79
N LEU A 796 0.43 16.69 9.77
CA LEU A 796 -0.76 16.31 8.99
C LEU A 796 -2.04 16.90 9.58
N ALA A 797 -2.15 16.94 10.91
CA ALA A 797 -3.30 17.55 11.58
C ALA A 797 -3.37 19.07 11.31
N SER A 798 -2.24 19.77 11.23
CA SER A 798 -2.21 21.21 10.90
C SER A 798 -2.70 21.54 9.48
N GLN A 799 -2.67 20.57 8.57
CA GLN A 799 -3.17 20.71 7.19
C GLN A 799 -4.68 20.48 7.06
N LEU A 800 -5.32 20.00 8.14
CA LEU A 800 -6.76 19.83 8.23
C LEU A 800 -7.39 21.11 8.77
N ASN A 801 -8.58 21.46 8.27
CA ASN A 801 -9.40 22.45 8.95
C ASN A 801 -9.83 21.84 10.30
N PRO A 802 -9.59 22.51 11.45
CA PRO A 802 -9.91 21.98 12.77
C PRO A 802 -11.37 21.50 12.90
N ASN A 803 -12.30 22.19 12.24
CA ASN A 803 -13.72 21.86 12.27
C ASN A 803 -14.08 20.68 11.37
N SER A 804 -13.25 20.34 10.38
CA SER A 804 -13.48 19.23 9.44
C SER A 804 -12.58 18.02 9.69
N ALA A 805 -11.65 18.09 10.65
CA ALA A 805 -10.73 16.99 10.95
C ALA A 805 -11.45 15.72 11.47
N VAL A 806 -12.55 15.91 12.20
CA VAL A 806 -13.47 14.86 12.61
C VAL A 806 -14.89 15.37 12.40
N ILE A 807 -15.69 14.65 11.63
CA ILE A 807 -17.05 15.02 11.26
C ILE A 807 -18.02 13.99 11.83
N ILE A 808 -19.12 14.46 12.40
CA ILE A 808 -20.21 13.64 12.92
C ILE A 808 -21.27 13.50 11.82
N CYS A 809 -21.56 12.27 11.45
CA CYS A 809 -22.47 11.90 10.39
C CYS A 809 -23.58 10.98 10.92
N GLU A 810 -24.62 10.83 10.10
CA GLU A 810 -25.72 9.88 10.28
C GLU A 810 -25.87 9.03 9.03
N GLY A 811 -26.56 7.89 9.17
CA GLY A 811 -26.96 7.09 8.01
C GLY A 811 -27.98 7.84 7.15
N ASP A 812 -27.99 7.62 5.84
CA ASP A 812 -28.93 8.29 4.92
C ASP A 812 -29.51 7.31 3.88
N ASP A 813 -30.35 7.80 2.98
CA ASP A 813 -30.88 7.06 1.84
C ASP A 813 -29.88 6.96 0.68
N SER A 814 -30.21 6.13 -0.33
CA SER A 814 -29.42 5.96 -1.55
C SER A 814 -29.42 7.20 -2.44
N ALA A 815 -28.58 7.12 -3.48
CA ALA A 815 -28.59 8.06 -4.58
C ALA A 815 -29.99 8.18 -5.22
N ARG A 816 -30.36 9.40 -5.59
CA ARG A 816 -31.67 9.75 -6.13
C ARG A 816 -31.64 11.04 -6.93
N VAL A 817 -32.57 11.20 -7.87
CA VAL A 817 -32.80 12.46 -8.59
C VAL A 817 -33.99 13.18 -7.97
N MET A 818 -33.77 14.42 -7.54
CA MET A 818 -34.78 15.32 -6.99
C MET A 818 -35.20 16.34 -8.04
N GLN A 819 -36.51 16.49 -8.23
CA GLN A 819 -37.14 17.56 -9.00
C GLN A 819 -37.83 18.52 -8.04
N GLN A 820 -37.87 19.81 -8.37
CA GLN A 820 -38.67 20.75 -7.59
C GLN A 820 -40.14 20.43 -7.84
N LYS A 821 -40.87 20.12 -6.77
CA LYS A 821 -42.32 19.91 -6.83
C LYS A 821 -43.06 21.22 -7.00
#